data_AF-A0A286USU8-F1
#
_entry.id   AF-A0A286USU8-F1
#
_cell.length_a   1.000
_cell.length_b   1.000
_cell.length_c   1.000
_cell.angle_alpha   90.00
_cell.angle_beta   90.00
_cell.angle_gamma   90.00
#
_symmetry.space_group_name_H-M   'P 1'
#
loop_
_entity.id
_entity.type
_entity.pdbx_description
1 polymer ?
#
loop_
_entity_poly.entity_id
_entity_poly.type
_entity_poly.pdbx_seq_one_letter_code
_entity_poly.pdbx_strand_id
1 'polypeptide(L)'
;MASILNIALSKWAMLIRKSDTGLLSLPEDIIVNHIFYWLNVKEIVQLRRVCKGLAILTKKPSIWKRLLPLIPQLSYSFAPLPPTRTYGLRALTSHDMETVVSRAISYDAEWKRQTVRPWGTFGGITYHHVEEMTILPGGHYLVTSVKSLTGMYAIMIWALEHPATQRPTAILHRYTEARAYALTAKYMTVRGKKGIVISFLRKYHKQRADMRHIPENFEMGGFEDVEEPNMPLKYECTTLHVPFCVLDAVTDRHISPMTREYGDRIQELAEECDSDDVWNVVSRIRTGKQLGVVSLDIIDGQPYVCVVKRPDTIVFECLEDNVRSQLICRRTEGFETLVHSIWNFRIIPAQGCVLVVRSVQRSVYNAQSFRNVKNDPNALLIELFVIPSRAETRNSRANEVCELNGGPYYNVKISELQQVIPPNEDESITPILMKRDRERAKPISIFIRTKEGLLHRSMWPVELGTENSIGTIVSPREGTKVYNERLLVYSVHRSKNYHFKRGSSPHETSTGHPQSNSDSCCMHEEALWDGRVSISPRSCDDYRCLPGTRRAIILRIPSWYISTSPPVTTMSAFDNSEPDDAEYCFPPPNGIDPEENIVLESLGIGTTTHPGLDMHMAPRSSGVWLRRIKLRDEIQHQLAMGVTASCFDESIGRAVFATQADKRFHVVDFSFIRAGDKDDEKMDTMDDELLRDEQNRSNHDTTHFC
;
A
#
# COMPACT_ATOMS: atom_id res chain seq x y z
N MET A 1 13.98 -9.52 -39.12
CA MET A 1 14.62 -9.47 -37.77
C MET A 1 16.15 -9.60 -37.81
N ALA A 2 16.72 -10.76 -38.18
CA ALA A 2 18.15 -11.06 -38.01
C ALA A 2 19.15 -10.01 -38.55
N SER A 3 18.84 -9.33 -39.67
CA SER A 3 19.73 -8.32 -40.26
C SER A 3 19.90 -7.05 -39.40
N ILE A 4 18.82 -6.55 -38.78
CA ILE A 4 18.86 -5.28 -38.01
C ILE A 4 19.41 -5.53 -36.60
N LEU A 5 19.05 -6.66 -35.98
CA LEU A 5 19.64 -7.09 -34.71
C LEU A 5 21.18 -7.18 -34.82
N ASN A 6 21.68 -7.74 -35.92
CA ASN A 6 23.13 -7.81 -36.21
C ASN A 6 23.79 -6.44 -36.38
N ILE A 7 23.09 -5.39 -36.84
CA ILE A 7 23.64 -4.04 -36.99
C ILE A 7 23.72 -3.31 -35.64
N ALA A 8 22.73 -3.47 -34.77
CA ALA A 8 22.75 -2.92 -33.41
C ALA A 8 23.80 -3.65 -32.54
N LEU A 9 23.85 -4.98 -32.60
CA LEU A 9 24.86 -5.80 -31.93
C LEU A 9 26.28 -5.52 -32.45
N SER A 10 26.44 -5.24 -33.75
CA SER A 10 27.72 -4.89 -34.39
C SER A 10 28.41 -3.68 -33.75
N LYS A 11 27.67 -2.60 -33.44
CA LYS A 11 28.24 -1.40 -32.80
C LYS A 11 28.78 -1.68 -31.40
N TRP A 12 28.09 -2.51 -30.61
CA TRP A 12 28.56 -2.94 -29.29
C TRP A 12 29.69 -3.96 -29.37
N ALA A 13 29.64 -4.91 -30.30
CA ALA A 13 30.71 -5.86 -30.55
C ALA A 13 32.04 -5.17 -30.89
N MET A 14 32.02 -4.05 -31.64
CA MET A 14 33.21 -3.24 -31.91
C MET A 14 33.79 -2.54 -30.66
N LEU A 15 32.97 -2.18 -29.67
CA LEU A 15 33.44 -1.64 -28.39
C LEU A 15 34.03 -2.71 -27.46
N ILE A 16 33.60 -3.96 -27.62
CA ILE A 16 34.01 -5.11 -26.79
C ILE A 16 35.28 -5.80 -27.35
N ARG A 17 35.44 -5.86 -28.67
CA ARG A 17 36.51 -6.59 -29.40
C ARG A 17 37.96 -6.07 -29.25
N LYS A 18 38.29 -5.25 -28.25
CA LYS A 18 39.68 -4.78 -28.01
C LYS A 18 40.42 -5.46 -26.85
N SER A 19 39.82 -6.48 -26.23
CA SER A 19 40.46 -7.31 -25.21
C SER A 19 40.56 -8.77 -25.69
N ASP A 20 41.68 -9.13 -26.32
CA ASP A 20 41.87 -10.45 -26.96
C ASP A 20 42.03 -11.63 -25.96
N THR A 21 42.00 -11.39 -24.64
CA THR A 21 41.97 -12.45 -23.62
C THR A 21 41.03 -12.08 -22.47
N GLY A 22 39.97 -12.88 -22.26
CA GLY A 22 39.06 -12.75 -21.12
C GLY A 22 37.62 -13.19 -21.39
N LEU A 23 36.76 -13.11 -20.37
CA LEU A 23 35.34 -13.52 -20.43
C LEU A 23 34.55 -12.91 -21.61
N LEU A 24 34.93 -11.72 -22.05
CA LEU A 24 34.31 -10.98 -23.16
C LEU A 24 34.68 -11.52 -24.57
N SER A 25 35.55 -12.53 -24.68
CA SER A 25 35.77 -13.24 -25.96
C SER A 25 34.67 -14.26 -26.27
N LEU A 26 33.86 -14.63 -25.28
CA LEU A 26 32.70 -15.51 -25.47
C LEU A 26 31.54 -14.75 -26.17
N PRO A 27 30.69 -15.46 -26.92
CA PRO A 27 29.45 -14.89 -27.45
C PRO A 27 28.54 -14.30 -26.36
N GLU A 28 27.83 -13.22 -26.68
CA GLU A 28 26.97 -12.49 -25.73
C GLU A 28 25.92 -13.39 -25.08
N ASP A 29 25.31 -14.26 -25.87
CA ASP A 29 24.31 -15.25 -25.45
C ASP A 29 24.89 -16.27 -24.45
N ILE A 30 26.15 -16.70 -24.63
CA ILE A 30 26.83 -17.56 -23.64
C ILE A 30 27.04 -16.80 -22.32
N ILE A 31 27.49 -15.55 -22.38
CA ILE A 31 27.70 -14.74 -21.16
C ILE A 31 26.37 -14.49 -20.44
N VAL A 32 25.32 -14.10 -21.17
CA VAL A 32 24.05 -13.67 -20.58
C VAL A 32 23.15 -14.85 -20.18
N ASN A 33 22.96 -15.83 -21.07
CA ASN A 33 21.99 -16.91 -20.88
C ASN A 33 22.59 -18.12 -20.14
N HIS A 34 23.90 -18.33 -20.22
CA HIS A 34 24.55 -19.47 -19.56
C HIS A 34 25.39 -19.07 -18.35
N ILE A 35 26.21 -18.01 -18.42
CA ILE A 35 27.09 -17.64 -17.29
C ILE A 35 26.34 -16.82 -16.25
N PHE A 36 25.72 -15.70 -16.65
CA PHE A 36 24.98 -14.85 -15.72
C PHE A 36 23.75 -15.54 -15.12
N TYR A 37 23.26 -16.64 -15.71
CA TYR A 37 22.15 -17.44 -15.18
C TYR A 37 22.46 -18.02 -13.79
N TRP A 38 23.72 -18.36 -13.53
CA TRP A 38 24.16 -18.89 -12.23
C TRP A 38 24.47 -17.81 -11.20
N LEU A 39 24.37 -16.52 -11.57
CA LEU A 39 24.71 -15.40 -10.69
C LEU A 39 23.47 -14.84 -10.00
N ASN A 40 23.63 -14.48 -8.73
CA ASN A 40 22.60 -13.74 -8.00
C ASN A 40 22.61 -12.24 -8.35
N VAL A 41 21.54 -11.53 -7.95
CA VAL A 41 21.38 -10.10 -8.24
C VAL A 41 22.54 -9.25 -7.75
N LYS A 42 23.11 -9.58 -6.59
CA LYS A 42 24.25 -8.86 -6.01
C LYS A 42 25.51 -9.04 -6.87
N GLU A 43 25.77 -10.25 -7.36
CA GLU A 43 26.88 -10.54 -8.29
C GLU A 43 26.70 -9.84 -9.64
N ILE A 44 25.50 -9.91 -10.22
CA ILE A 44 25.14 -9.21 -11.47
C ILE A 44 25.42 -7.70 -11.35
N VAL A 45 25.01 -7.08 -10.24
CA VAL A 45 25.30 -5.65 -9.98
C VAL A 45 26.80 -5.40 -9.72
N GLN A 46 27.51 -6.33 -9.08
CA GLN A 46 28.96 -6.21 -8.85
C GLN A 46 29.79 -6.29 -10.15
N LEU A 47 29.38 -7.11 -11.13
CA LEU A 47 30.06 -7.22 -12.43
C LEU A 47 30.18 -5.88 -13.17
N ARG A 48 29.26 -4.93 -12.93
CA ARG A 48 29.33 -3.56 -13.48
C ARG A 48 30.60 -2.81 -13.09
N ARG A 49 31.20 -3.17 -11.96
CA ARG A 49 32.42 -2.53 -11.43
C ARG A 49 33.71 -3.13 -12.03
N VAL A 50 33.61 -4.24 -12.77
CA VAL A 50 34.75 -4.94 -13.36
C VAL A 50 35.20 -4.27 -14.66
N CYS A 51 34.30 -4.10 -15.62
CA CYS A 51 34.59 -3.40 -16.87
C CYS A 51 33.32 -2.89 -17.57
N LYS A 52 33.47 -1.95 -18.50
CA LYS A 52 32.34 -1.36 -19.26
C LYS A 52 31.52 -2.41 -20.00
N GLY A 53 32.16 -3.38 -20.66
CA GLY A 53 31.47 -4.43 -21.42
C GLY A 53 30.50 -5.23 -20.54
N LEU A 54 30.97 -5.72 -19.39
CA LEU A 54 30.10 -6.40 -18.42
C LEU A 54 29.04 -5.46 -17.84
N ALA A 55 29.37 -4.19 -17.61
CA ALA A 55 28.39 -3.20 -17.15
C ALA A 55 27.20 -3.06 -18.12
N ILE A 56 27.46 -2.98 -19.42
CA ILE A 56 26.43 -2.94 -20.47
C ILE A 56 25.65 -4.25 -20.52
N LEU A 57 26.34 -5.41 -20.52
CA LEU A 57 25.68 -6.71 -20.58
C LEU A 57 24.72 -6.93 -19.40
N THR A 58 25.08 -6.51 -18.18
CA THR A 58 24.19 -6.61 -17.00
C THR A 58 22.95 -5.71 -17.04
N LYS A 59 22.79 -4.86 -18.07
CA LYS A 59 21.58 -4.06 -18.32
C LYS A 59 20.70 -4.64 -19.44
N LYS A 60 20.92 -5.90 -19.85
CA LYS A 60 20.08 -6.57 -20.86
C LYS A 60 18.74 -7.02 -20.24
N PRO A 61 17.58 -6.76 -20.88
CA PRO A 61 16.27 -7.12 -20.32
C PRO A 61 16.13 -8.60 -19.94
N SER A 62 16.73 -9.52 -20.71
CA SER A 62 16.64 -10.97 -20.47
C SER A 62 17.15 -11.40 -19.08
N ILE A 63 18.15 -10.70 -18.55
CA ILE A 63 18.73 -10.95 -17.22
C ILE A 63 17.71 -10.70 -16.11
N TRP A 64 16.91 -9.64 -16.28
CA TRP A 64 15.94 -9.19 -15.29
C TRP A 64 14.59 -9.89 -15.49
N LYS A 65 14.17 -10.10 -16.75
CA LYS A 65 12.95 -10.86 -17.11
C LYS A 65 12.90 -12.24 -16.44
N ARG A 66 14.00 -13.00 -16.44
CA ARG A 66 14.08 -14.32 -15.76
C ARG A 66 14.10 -14.26 -14.23
N LEU A 67 14.48 -13.12 -13.63
CA LEU A 67 14.52 -12.94 -12.17
C LEU A 67 13.14 -12.56 -11.61
N LEU A 68 12.28 -11.92 -12.41
CA LEU A 68 10.94 -11.48 -11.98
C LEU A 68 10.05 -12.65 -11.48
N PRO A 69 9.97 -13.84 -12.14
CA PRO A 69 9.23 -15.00 -11.62
C PRO A 69 9.83 -15.63 -10.35
N LEU A 70 11.04 -15.23 -9.96
CA LEU A 70 11.69 -15.70 -8.74
C LEU A 70 11.39 -14.79 -7.54
N ILE A 71 10.97 -13.52 -7.76
CA ILE A 71 10.58 -12.61 -6.66
C ILE A 71 9.49 -13.19 -5.75
N PRO A 72 8.40 -13.82 -6.25
CA PRO A 72 7.36 -14.42 -5.40
C PRO A 72 7.83 -15.61 -4.54
N GLN A 73 9.01 -16.19 -4.85
CA GLN A 73 9.61 -17.25 -4.03
C GLN A 73 10.28 -16.67 -2.79
N LEU A 74 10.66 -15.39 -2.85
CA LEU A 74 11.03 -14.63 -1.66
C LEU A 74 9.77 -14.38 -0.81
N SER A 75 9.92 -14.17 0.50
CA SER A 75 8.80 -13.96 1.42
C SER A 75 8.08 -12.59 1.25
N TYR A 76 8.11 -11.98 0.07
CA TYR A 76 7.77 -10.58 -0.19
C TYR A 76 6.59 -10.50 -1.15
N SER A 77 5.70 -9.53 -0.93
CA SER A 77 4.76 -9.16 -1.99
C SER A 77 5.56 -8.55 -3.13
N PHE A 78 5.35 -9.04 -4.35
CA PHE A 78 5.69 -8.23 -5.52
C PHE A 78 5.00 -6.87 -5.42
N ALA A 79 5.69 -5.82 -5.88
CA ALA A 79 5.15 -4.48 -5.99
C ALA A 79 4.18 -4.42 -7.18
N PRO A 80 2.85 -4.25 -6.98
CA PRO A 80 1.94 -4.00 -8.10
C PRO A 80 2.44 -2.86 -8.95
N LEU A 81 2.81 -3.15 -10.19
CA LEU A 81 3.00 -2.09 -11.17
C LEU A 81 1.63 -1.52 -11.56
N PRO A 82 1.54 -0.23 -11.90
CA PRO A 82 0.30 0.35 -12.39
C PRO A 82 -0.25 -0.48 -13.56
N PRO A 83 -1.56 -0.81 -13.60
CA PRO A 83 -2.14 -1.68 -14.62
C PRO A 83 -2.34 -0.95 -15.97
N THR A 84 -1.26 -0.39 -16.51
CA THR A 84 -1.15 0.32 -17.78
C THR A 84 -0.27 -0.45 -18.77
N ARG A 85 -0.38 -0.12 -20.06
CA ARG A 85 0.43 -0.75 -21.14
C ARG A 85 1.92 -0.59 -20.92
N THR A 86 2.32 0.56 -20.40
CA THR A 86 3.71 0.94 -20.09
C THR A 86 4.40 -0.09 -19.20
N TYR A 87 3.67 -0.70 -18.27
CA TYR A 87 4.21 -1.71 -17.36
C TYR A 87 3.94 -3.17 -17.80
N GLY A 88 3.53 -3.37 -19.05
CA GLY A 88 3.39 -4.70 -19.66
C GLY A 88 4.75 -5.37 -19.93
N LEU A 89 4.79 -6.71 -19.94
CA LEU A 89 6.01 -7.51 -20.15
C LEU A 89 6.83 -7.13 -21.40
N ARG A 90 6.15 -6.59 -22.43
CA ARG A 90 6.75 -6.13 -23.69
C ARG A 90 7.25 -4.67 -23.63
N ALA A 91 6.60 -3.81 -22.87
CA ALA A 91 6.89 -2.37 -22.80
C ALA A 91 7.85 -1.98 -21.66
N LEU A 92 7.90 -2.79 -20.59
CA LEU A 92 8.85 -2.62 -19.49
C LEU A 92 10.30 -2.60 -19.99
N THR A 93 10.98 -1.47 -19.75
CA THR A 93 12.39 -1.30 -20.04
C THR A 93 13.25 -2.22 -19.17
N SER A 94 14.52 -2.45 -19.54
CA SER A 94 15.42 -3.16 -18.61
C SER A 94 15.65 -2.39 -17.31
N HIS A 95 15.53 -1.06 -17.34
CA HIS A 95 15.71 -0.22 -16.16
C HIS A 95 14.56 -0.44 -15.15
N ASP A 96 13.32 -0.45 -15.62
CA ASP A 96 12.15 -0.71 -14.77
C ASP A 96 12.22 -2.09 -14.11
N MET A 97 12.56 -3.12 -14.89
CA MET A 97 12.67 -4.49 -14.41
C MET A 97 13.79 -4.65 -13.38
N GLU A 98 14.95 -4.03 -13.62
CA GLU A 98 16.02 -3.98 -12.63
C GLU A 98 15.57 -3.27 -11.36
N THR A 99 14.91 -2.12 -11.49
CA THR A 99 14.44 -1.33 -10.35
C THR A 99 13.46 -2.14 -9.51
N VAL A 100 12.48 -2.81 -10.11
CA VAL A 100 11.54 -3.70 -9.40
C VAL A 100 12.26 -4.83 -8.64
N VAL A 101 13.17 -5.56 -9.29
CA VAL A 101 13.97 -6.63 -8.65
C VAL A 101 14.83 -6.07 -7.51
N SER A 102 15.54 -4.99 -7.77
CA SER A 102 16.47 -4.36 -6.83
C SER A 102 15.74 -3.81 -5.60
N ARG A 103 14.58 -3.18 -5.80
CA ARG A 103 13.73 -2.69 -4.72
C ARG A 103 13.25 -3.82 -3.82
N ALA A 104 12.66 -4.87 -4.39
CA ALA A 104 12.14 -6.01 -3.61
C ALA A 104 13.22 -6.63 -2.69
N ILE A 105 14.44 -6.82 -3.22
CA ILE A 105 15.57 -7.40 -2.49
C ILE A 105 16.14 -6.44 -1.44
N SER A 106 16.44 -5.20 -1.82
CA SER A 106 17.07 -4.21 -0.94
C SER A 106 16.16 -3.78 0.20
N TYR A 107 14.85 -3.67 -0.06
CA TYR A 107 13.82 -3.34 0.90
C TYR A 107 13.75 -4.34 2.05
N ASP A 108 13.72 -5.62 1.71
CA ASP A 108 13.72 -6.67 2.70
C ASP A 108 15.04 -6.74 3.48
N ALA A 109 16.18 -6.66 2.77
CA ALA A 109 17.50 -6.67 3.39
C ALA A 109 17.69 -5.47 4.35
N GLU A 110 17.05 -4.34 4.06
CA GLU A 110 17.01 -3.16 4.93
C GLU A 110 16.09 -3.39 6.13
N TRP A 111 14.85 -3.85 5.92
CA TRP A 111 13.93 -4.12 7.04
C TRP A 111 14.50 -5.13 8.03
N LYS A 112 15.14 -6.21 7.57
CA LYS A 112 15.72 -7.26 8.45
C LYS A 112 16.81 -6.75 9.41
N ARG A 113 17.34 -5.54 9.24
CA ARG A 113 18.37 -4.96 10.13
C ARG A 113 17.78 -4.51 11.48
N GLN A 114 18.52 -4.74 12.56
CA GLN A 114 18.16 -4.31 13.93
C GLN A 114 17.81 -2.82 14.03
N THR A 115 18.48 -1.96 13.26
CA THR A 115 18.11 -0.56 13.05
C THR A 115 17.95 -0.33 11.56
N VAL A 116 16.78 0.16 11.17
CA VAL A 116 16.43 0.38 9.78
C VAL A 116 16.78 1.81 9.38
N ARG A 117 17.32 1.99 8.17
CA ARG A 117 17.63 3.29 7.59
C ARG A 117 16.94 3.41 6.23
N PRO A 118 16.34 4.56 5.89
CA PRO A 118 15.90 4.79 4.53
C PRO A 118 17.11 4.85 3.60
N TRP A 119 16.98 4.27 2.41
CA TRP A 119 17.96 4.41 1.33
C TRP A 119 17.94 5.82 0.76
N GLY A 120 16.75 6.38 0.58
CA GLY A 120 16.54 7.69 -0.02
C GLY A 120 15.48 8.52 0.72
N THR A 121 15.63 9.85 0.62
CA THR A 121 14.61 10.81 1.03
C THR A 121 14.51 11.89 -0.04
N PHE A 122 13.33 12.11 -0.58
CA PHE A 122 13.05 13.15 -1.59
C PHE A 122 11.65 13.74 -1.32
N GLY A 123 11.28 14.83 -1.98
CA GLY A 123 10.00 15.47 -1.69
C GLY A 123 9.48 16.34 -2.82
N GLY A 124 8.16 16.53 -2.84
CA GLY A 124 7.46 17.44 -3.74
C GLY A 124 7.04 18.71 -3.02
N ILE A 125 7.14 19.87 -3.68
CA ILE A 125 6.60 21.13 -3.16
C ILE A 125 5.10 21.15 -3.48
N THR A 126 4.27 21.18 -2.44
CA THR A 126 2.81 21.14 -2.59
C THR A 126 2.18 22.50 -2.81
N TYR A 127 2.86 23.58 -2.37
CA TYR A 127 2.35 24.97 -2.30
C TYR A 127 1.07 25.14 -1.45
N HIS A 128 0.52 24.05 -0.94
CA HIS A 128 -0.73 23.92 -0.20
C HIS A 128 -0.50 23.04 1.03
N HIS A 129 -1.29 23.25 2.08
CA HIS A 129 -1.26 22.38 3.25
C HIS A 129 -1.88 21.03 2.92
N VAL A 130 -1.21 19.91 3.24
CA VAL A 130 -1.74 18.56 2.96
C VAL A 130 -2.57 18.09 4.14
N GLU A 131 -3.86 17.88 3.90
CA GLU A 131 -4.89 17.55 4.88
C GLU A 131 -5.09 16.04 5.06
N GLU A 132 -4.91 15.28 3.98
CA GLU A 132 -4.91 13.82 3.92
C GLU A 132 -4.07 13.37 2.73
N MET A 133 -3.53 12.15 2.77
CA MET A 133 -2.87 11.54 1.63
C MET A 133 -3.06 10.03 1.58
N THR A 134 -3.06 9.47 0.37
CA THR A 134 -3.03 8.03 0.15
C THR A 134 -2.14 7.71 -1.04
N ILE A 135 -1.27 6.71 -0.88
CA ILE A 135 -0.35 6.24 -1.92
C ILE A 135 -0.98 5.03 -2.58
N LEU A 136 -1.03 5.04 -3.91
CA LEU A 136 -1.53 3.89 -4.66
C LEU A 136 -0.51 2.74 -4.64
N PRO A 137 -0.97 1.49 -4.81
CA PRO A 137 -0.09 0.34 -4.88
C PRO A 137 1.03 0.53 -5.93
N GLY A 138 2.24 0.08 -5.61
CA GLY A 138 3.44 0.32 -6.40
C GLY A 138 4.05 1.71 -6.22
N GLY A 139 3.36 2.61 -5.51
CA GLY A 139 3.80 3.97 -5.19
C GLY A 139 4.32 4.83 -6.34
N HIS A 140 3.84 4.59 -7.55
CA HIS A 140 4.03 5.50 -8.70
C HIS A 140 3.16 6.76 -8.54
N TYR A 141 1.97 6.61 -7.95
CA TYR A 141 1.00 7.68 -7.77
C TYR A 141 0.68 7.95 -6.30
N LEU A 142 0.57 9.22 -5.93
CA LEU A 142 0.10 9.70 -4.64
C LEU A 142 -1.12 10.59 -4.86
N VAL A 143 -2.17 10.40 -4.08
CA VAL A 143 -3.35 11.28 -4.08
C VAL A 143 -3.37 12.06 -2.77
N THR A 144 -3.53 13.37 -2.83
CA THR A 144 -3.54 14.26 -1.66
C THR A 144 -4.82 15.10 -1.62
N SER A 145 -5.44 15.21 -0.45
CA SER A 145 -6.36 16.29 -0.11
C SER A 145 -5.53 17.47 0.37
N VAL A 146 -5.75 18.64 -0.20
CA VAL A 146 -4.96 19.84 0.11
C VAL A 146 -5.84 21.06 0.39
N LYS A 147 -5.31 21.99 1.18
CA LYS A 147 -5.90 23.30 1.49
C LYS A 147 -4.95 24.40 1.06
N SER A 148 -5.42 25.25 0.16
CA SER A 148 -4.71 26.44 -0.31
C SER A 148 -4.68 27.55 0.75
N LEU A 149 -3.83 28.56 0.54
CA LEU A 149 -3.73 29.71 1.45
C LEU A 149 -4.99 30.59 1.49
N THR A 150 -5.81 30.54 0.45
CA THR A 150 -7.12 31.20 0.40
C THR A 150 -8.23 30.37 1.05
N GLY A 151 -7.91 29.21 1.62
CA GLY A 151 -8.86 28.30 2.25
C GLY A 151 -9.62 27.39 1.29
N MET A 152 -9.41 27.50 -0.03
CA MET A 152 -9.99 26.58 -1.01
C MET A 152 -9.36 25.19 -0.87
N TYR A 153 -10.18 24.15 -0.92
CA TYR A 153 -9.75 22.76 -0.86
C TYR A 153 -9.63 22.16 -2.27
N ALA A 154 -8.74 21.18 -2.45
CA ALA A 154 -8.61 20.42 -3.69
C ALA A 154 -8.15 18.97 -3.43
N ILE A 155 -8.44 18.08 -4.38
CA ILE A 155 -7.73 16.81 -4.56
C ILE A 155 -6.65 17.02 -5.61
N MET A 156 -5.47 16.42 -5.40
CA MET A 156 -4.39 16.39 -6.40
C MET A 156 -3.88 14.96 -6.60
N ILE A 157 -3.52 14.61 -7.82
CA ILE A 157 -2.76 13.40 -8.17
C ILE A 157 -1.33 13.82 -8.49
N TRP A 158 -0.37 13.10 -7.91
CA TRP A 158 1.06 13.28 -8.11
C TRP A 158 1.63 12.01 -8.74
N ALA A 159 2.42 12.16 -9.81
CA ALA A 159 3.37 11.14 -10.22
C ALA A 159 4.63 11.29 -9.35
N LEU A 160 4.93 10.30 -8.50
CA LEU A 160 6.08 10.36 -7.58
C LEU A 160 7.43 10.20 -8.30
N GLU A 161 7.41 9.54 -9.46
CA GLU A 161 8.57 9.30 -10.34
C GLU A 161 8.20 9.75 -11.77
N HIS A 162 7.93 11.05 -11.96
CA HIS A 162 7.53 11.56 -13.28
C HIS A 162 8.69 11.44 -14.30
N PRO A 163 8.52 10.75 -15.45
CA PRO A 163 9.62 10.43 -16.36
C PRO A 163 10.43 11.64 -16.84
N ALA A 164 9.76 12.76 -17.19
CA ALA A 164 10.43 13.98 -17.65
C ALA A 164 11.23 14.75 -16.56
N THR A 165 10.81 14.69 -15.29
CA THR A 165 11.41 15.50 -14.20
C THR A 165 12.24 14.69 -13.21
N GLN A 166 12.07 13.36 -13.21
CA GLN A 166 12.65 12.41 -12.25
C GLN A 166 12.35 12.78 -10.78
N ARG A 167 11.20 13.43 -10.55
CA ARG A 167 10.79 13.99 -9.26
C ARG A 167 9.27 13.91 -9.06
N PRO A 168 8.78 13.97 -7.81
CA PRO A 168 7.36 14.07 -7.53
C PRO A 168 6.77 15.33 -8.17
N THR A 169 5.80 15.13 -9.06
CA THR A 169 5.18 16.20 -9.85
C THR A 169 3.66 16.08 -9.78
N ALA A 170 2.97 17.18 -9.50
CA ALA A 170 1.51 17.23 -9.58
C ALA A 170 1.09 17.18 -11.05
N ILE A 171 0.28 16.19 -11.40
CA ILE A 171 -0.16 15.97 -12.79
C ILE A 171 -1.62 16.39 -13.00
N LEU A 172 -2.47 16.26 -11.98
CA LEU A 172 -3.88 16.63 -12.04
C LEU A 172 -4.33 17.23 -10.70
N HIS A 173 -5.26 18.19 -10.74
CA HIS A 173 -5.93 18.71 -9.56
C HIS A 173 -7.42 18.98 -9.83
N ARG A 174 -8.23 18.96 -8.76
CA ARG A 174 -9.66 19.30 -8.78
C ARG A 174 -10.06 19.99 -7.49
N TYR A 175 -10.64 21.18 -7.57
CA TYR A 175 -11.19 21.87 -6.40
C TYR A 175 -12.38 21.13 -5.78
N THR A 176 -12.49 21.21 -4.45
CA THR A 176 -13.60 20.65 -3.68
C THR A 176 -14.26 21.72 -2.82
N GLU A 177 -15.60 21.65 -2.70
CA GLU A 177 -16.42 22.60 -1.91
C GLU A 177 -16.09 22.60 -0.40
N ALA A 178 -15.47 21.54 0.09
CA ALA A 178 -15.12 21.32 1.50
C ALA A 178 -13.89 20.40 1.59
N ARG A 179 -13.30 20.30 2.80
CA ARG A 179 -12.22 19.34 3.10
C ARG A 179 -12.65 17.92 2.72
N ALA A 180 -11.85 17.29 1.88
CA ALA A 180 -11.91 15.85 1.67
C ALA A 180 -11.12 15.16 2.79
N TYR A 181 -11.77 14.27 3.53
CA TYR A 181 -11.17 13.45 4.58
C TYR A 181 -11.42 11.96 4.29
N ALA A 182 -10.72 11.05 5.00
CA ALA A 182 -10.84 9.61 4.79
C ALA A 182 -10.56 9.18 3.33
N LEU A 183 -9.52 9.78 2.75
CA LEU A 183 -9.13 9.60 1.36
C LEU A 183 -8.59 8.18 1.11
N THR A 184 -9.22 7.45 0.19
CA THR A 184 -8.74 6.16 -0.32
C THR A 184 -8.65 6.20 -1.84
N ALA A 185 -7.68 5.50 -2.42
CA ALA A 185 -7.51 5.40 -3.86
C ALA A 185 -7.02 4.00 -4.24
N LYS A 186 -7.55 3.45 -5.34
CA LYS A 186 -7.13 2.16 -5.92
C LYS A 186 -7.15 2.25 -7.44
N TYR A 187 -6.34 1.42 -8.11
CA TYR A 187 -6.52 1.14 -9.53
C TYR A 187 -7.75 0.24 -9.70
N MET A 188 -8.66 0.59 -10.61
CA MET A 188 -9.85 -0.21 -10.92
C MET A 188 -10.24 -0.02 -12.40
N THR A 189 -11.01 -0.96 -12.97
CA THR A 189 -11.78 -0.71 -14.19
C THR A 189 -13.16 -0.19 -13.78
N VAL A 190 -13.62 0.90 -14.38
CA VAL A 190 -15.00 1.41 -14.25
C VAL A 190 -15.55 1.74 -15.63
N ARG A 191 -16.68 1.13 -16.02
CA ARG A 191 -17.31 1.26 -17.35
C ARG A 191 -16.37 0.89 -18.49
N GLY A 192 -15.61 -0.19 -18.29
CA GLY A 192 -14.58 -0.67 -19.22
C GLY A 192 -13.35 0.24 -19.35
N LYS A 193 -13.34 1.44 -18.75
CA LYS A 193 -12.18 2.34 -18.72
C LYS A 193 -11.38 2.05 -17.44
N LYS A 194 -10.09 1.70 -17.59
CA LYS A 194 -9.14 1.50 -16.48
C LYS A 194 -8.63 2.84 -15.97
N GLY A 195 -8.40 2.97 -14.67
CA GLY A 195 -7.86 4.20 -14.11
C GLY A 195 -7.66 4.18 -12.60
N ILE A 196 -7.42 5.37 -12.05
CA ILE A 196 -7.37 5.62 -10.61
C ILE A 196 -8.78 5.99 -10.15
N VAL A 197 -9.35 5.19 -9.26
CA VAL A 197 -10.59 5.52 -8.53
C VAL A 197 -10.21 6.09 -7.17
N ILE A 198 -10.79 7.23 -6.82
CA ILE A 198 -10.50 8.01 -5.61
C ILE A 198 -11.82 8.23 -4.88
N SER A 199 -11.89 7.82 -3.61
CA SER A 199 -13.07 8.05 -2.78
C SER A 199 -12.72 8.79 -1.50
N PHE A 200 -13.58 9.72 -1.10
CA PHE A 200 -13.38 10.55 0.09
C PHE A 200 -14.72 11.01 0.66
N LEU A 201 -14.69 11.41 1.93
CA LEU A 201 -15.82 11.99 2.62
C LEU A 201 -15.77 13.52 2.68
N ARG A 202 -16.95 14.13 2.75
CA ARG A 202 -17.17 15.56 3.02
C ARG A 202 -18.27 15.73 4.06
N LYS A 203 -18.08 16.70 4.96
CA LYS A 203 -19.10 17.18 5.91
C LYS A 203 -19.58 18.56 5.47
N TYR A 204 -20.88 18.81 5.61
CA TYR A 204 -21.52 20.11 5.37
C TYR A 204 -22.49 20.41 6.48
N HIS A 205 -22.74 21.69 6.75
CA HIS A 205 -23.92 22.07 7.51
C HIS A 205 -25.20 21.73 6.72
N LYS A 206 -26.20 21.20 7.42
CA LYS A 206 -27.53 20.94 6.83
C LYS A 206 -28.24 22.25 6.45
N GLN A 207 -27.93 23.34 7.15
CA GLN A 207 -28.41 24.69 6.86
C GLN A 207 -27.25 25.52 6.28
N ARG A 208 -27.43 26.11 5.09
CA ARG A 208 -26.38 26.93 4.44
C ARG A 208 -26.02 28.22 5.19
N ALA A 209 -26.87 28.67 6.10
CA ALA A 209 -26.62 29.85 6.94
C ALA A 209 -25.81 29.54 8.21
N ASP A 210 -25.62 28.26 8.54
CA ASP A 210 -24.75 27.85 9.64
C ASP A 210 -23.29 27.93 9.18
N MET A 211 -22.53 28.79 9.84
CA MET A 211 -21.13 29.08 9.53
C MET A 211 -20.18 28.60 10.64
N ARG A 212 -20.68 27.77 11.59
CA ARG A 212 -19.85 27.22 12.67
C ARG A 212 -18.70 26.37 12.11
N HIS A 213 -17.58 26.35 12.81
CA HIS A 213 -16.46 25.49 12.44
C HIS A 213 -16.85 24.01 12.62
N ILE A 214 -16.77 23.19 11.57
CA ILE A 214 -17.02 21.75 11.66
C ILE A 214 -15.74 21.07 12.22
N PRO A 215 -15.80 20.36 13.36
CA PRO A 215 -14.64 19.69 13.94
C PRO A 215 -13.97 18.69 13.00
N GLU A 216 -12.64 18.82 12.93
CA GLU A 216 -11.74 18.00 12.13
C GLU A 216 -11.35 16.74 12.92
N ASN A 217 -12.29 15.79 13.02
CA ASN A 217 -12.05 14.53 13.72
C ASN A 217 -10.98 13.71 12.98
N PHE A 218 -9.77 13.63 13.55
CA PHE A 218 -8.64 12.93 12.93
C PHE A 218 -8.87 11.41 12.83
N GLU A 219 -9.63 10.84 13.77
CA GLU A 219 -9.76 9.40 13.93
C GLU A 219 -11.18 8.92 13.75
N MET A 220 -11.52 8.58 12.50
CA MET A 220 -12.82 7.99 12.22
C MET A 220 -13.05 6.72 13.03
N GLY A 221 -14.17 6.72 13.75
CA GLY A 221 -14.65 5.60 14.55
C GLY A 221 -14.21 5.63 16.00
N GLY A 222 -13.20 6.42 16.35
CA GLY A 222 -12.73 6.50 17.74
C GLY A 222 -13.76 7.10 18.70
N PHE A 223 -13.47 7.04 20.00
CA PHE A 223 -14.29 7.66 21.05
C PHE A 223 -14.47 9.19 20.86
N GLU A 224 -13.54 9.83 20.14
CA GLU A 224 -13.56 11.27 19.83
C GLU A 224 -14.42 11.61 18.60
N ASP A 225 -14.88 10.61 17.82
CA ASP A 225 -15.67 10.83 16.59
C ASP A 225 -17.18 10.98 16.87
N VAL A 226 -17.52 11.63 17.98
CA VAL A 226 -18.90 11.92 18.41
C VAL A 226 -19.35 13.25 17.81
N GLU A 227 -20.51 13.26 17.14
CA GLU A 227 -21.12 14.49 16.64
C GLU A 227 -21.67 15.36 17.77
N GLU A 228 -21.50 16.67 17.68
CA GLU A 228 -22.24 17.60 18.54
C GLU A 228 -23.74 17.53 18.20
N PRO A 229 -24.63 17.20 19.16
CA PRO A 229 -26.07 17.05 18.88
C PRO A 229 -26.73 18.32 18.32
N ASN A 230 -26.14 19.48 18.58
CA ASN A 230 -26.65 20.80 18.19
C ASN A 230 -26.09 21.30 16.84
N MET A 231 -25.34 20.48 16.11
CA MET A 231 -24.77 20.82 14.79
C MET A 231 -25.27 19.82 13.75
N PRO A 232 -26.41 20.09 13.08
CA PRO A 232 -26.98 19.15 12.13
C PRO A 232 -26.14 19.12 10.85
N LEU A 233 -25.34 18.07 10.69
CA LEU A 233 -24.49 17.88 9.53
C LEU A 233 -25.16 17.05 8.42
N LYS A 234 -24.68 17.23 7.19
CA LYS A 234 -24.94 16.41 6.02
C LYS A 234 -23.61 15.81 5.56
N TYR A 235 -23.62 14.52 5.29
CA TYR A 235 -22.47 13.76 4.86
C TYR A 235 -22.57 13.39 3.39
N GLU A 236 -21.43 13.39 2.72
CA GLU A 236 -21.29 12.98 1.33
C GLU A 236 -20.02 12.14 1.15
N CYS A 237 -20.15 10.88 0.74
CA CYS A 237 -19.07 10.14 0.10
C CYS A 237 -19.08 10.49 -1.39
N THR A 238 -17.93 10.90 -1.93
CA THR A 238 -17.75 11.21 -3.35
C THR A 238 -16.68 10.30 -3.92
N THR A 239 -17.00 9.64 -5.03
CA THR A 239 -16.05 8.79 -5.75
C THR A 239 -15.81 9.37 -7.13
N LEU A 240 -14.53 9.62 -7.42
CA LEU A 240 -14.01 10.11 -8.69
C LEU A 240 -13.28 8.97 -9.41
N HIS A 241 -13.25 9.02 -10.74
CA HIS A 241 -12.46 8.14 -11.59
C HIS A 241 -11.67 8.99 -12.59
N VAL A 242 -10.37 8.71 -12.70
CA VAL A 242 -9.46 9.33 -13.67
C VAL A 242 -8.88 8.21 -14.54
N PRO A 243 -9.25 8.11 -15.83
CA PRO A 243 -8.77 7.06 -16.73
C PRO A 243 -7.25 7.08 -16.95
N PHE A 244 -6.65 5.92 -17.22
CA PHE A 244 -5.22 5.83 -17.52
C PHE A 244 -4.82 6.50 -18.82
N CYS A 245 -5.68 6.58 -19.84
CA CYS A 245 -5.35 7.32 -21.07
C CYS A 245 -5.01 8.79 -20.80
N VAL A 246 -5.67 9.40 -19.81
CA VAL A 246 -5.31 10.74 -19.31
C VAL A 246 -3.99 10.68 -18.56
N LEU A 247 -3.85 9.76 -17.60
CA LEU A 247 -2.66 9.66 -16.73
C LEU A 247 -1.36 9.38 -17.51
N ASP A 248 -1.39 8.42 -18.45
CA ASP A 248 -0.27 8.05 -19.30
C ASP A 248 0.16 9.27 -20.16
N ALA A 249 -0.80 10.01 -20.73
CA ALA A 249 -0.49 11.19 -21.55
C ALA A 249 0.01 12.39 -20.72
N VAL A 250 -0.45 12.57 -19.47
CA VAL A 250 0.09 13.59 -18.54
C VAL A 250 1.32 13.14 -17.75
N THR A 251 1.83 11.93 -18.03
CA THR A 251 3.12 11.41 -17.54
C THR A 251 4.10 11.07 -18.66
N ASP A 252 3.81 11.51 -19.90
CA ASP A 252 4.70 11.37 -21.04
C ASP A 252 6.11 11.93 -20.72
N ARG A 253 7.14 11.17 -21.10
CA ARG A 253 8.54 11.54 -20.90
C ARG A 253 8.99 12.68 -21.80
N HIS A 254 8.33 12.88 -22.93
CA HIS A 254 8.64 13.91 -23.92
C HIS A 254 8.02 15.26 -23.56
N ILE A 255 6.87 15.27 -22.87
CA ILE A 255 6.14 16.49 -22.52
C ILE A 255 6.46 16.86 -21.06
N SER A 256 7.29 17.90 -20.88
CA SER A 256 7.61 18.37 -19.52
C SER A 256 6.41 19.06 -18.87
N PRO A 257 6.03 18.72 -17.63
CA PRO A 257 4.96 19.40 -16.89
C PRO A 257 5.17 20.91 -16.76
N MET A 258 4.07 21.65 -16.60
CA MET A 258 4.05 23.11 -16.52
C MET A 258 4.51 23.85 -17.81
N THR A 259 4.75 23.14 -18.91
CA THR A 259 4.93 23.76 -20.23
C THR A 259 3.58 24.12 -20.86
N ARG A 260 3.61 24.96 -21.91
CA ARG A 260 2.41 25.25 -22.70
C ARG A 260 1.89 23.99 -23.41
N GLU A 261 2.78 23.21 -24.01
CA GLU A 261 2.48 21.94 -24.68
C GLU A 261 1.77 20.95 -23.75
N TYR A 262 2.18 20.88 -22.48
CA TYR A 262 1.48 20.10 -21.44
C TYR A 262 0.05 20.59 -21.18
N GLY A 263 -0.17 21.91 -21.14
CA GLY A 263 -1.49 22.50 -20.99
C GLY A 263 -2.39 22.26 -22.20
N ASP A 264 -1.85 22.50 -23.41
CA ASP A 264 -2.54 22.26 -24.68
C ASP A 264 -2.93 20.77 -24.79
N ARG A 265 -2.03 19.82 -24.45
CA ARG A 265 -2.31 18.38 -24.46
C ARG A 265 -3.35 17.94 -23.42
N ILE A 266 -3.36 18.54 -22.22
CA ILE A 266 -4.42 18.29 -21.23
C ILE A 266 -5.78 18.76 -21.74
N GLN A 267 -5.83 19.88 -22.46
CA GLN A 267 -7.08 20.38 -23.04
C GLN A 267 -7.58 19.43 -24.12
N GLU A 268 -6.72 18.98 -25.05
CA GLU A 268 -7.08 17.97 -26.06
C GLU A 268 -7.65 16.69 -25.42
N LEU A 269 -7.01 16.17 -24.37
CA LEU A 269 -7.48 14.97 -23.66
C LEU A 269 -8.84 15.17 -22.97
N ALA A 270 -9.14 16.38 -22.49
CA ALA A 270 -10.45 16.69 -21.93
C ALA A 270 -11.53 16.68 -23.02
N GLU A 271 -11.23 17.23 -24.20
CA GLU A 271 -12.10 17.20 -25.38
C GLU A 271 -12.30 15.77 -25.93
N GLU A 272 -11.28 14.91 -25.86
CA GLU A 272 -11.34 13.48 -26.26
C GLU A 272 -12.16 12.58 -25.31
N CYS A 273 -12.40 12.97 -24.04
CA CYS A 273 -12.85 12.02 -22.99
C CYS A 273 -14.35 11.65 -22.97
N ASP A 274 -15.16 12.15 -23.90
CA ASP A 274 -16.65 12.19 -23.87
C ASP A 274 -17.24 12.96 -22.66
N SER A 275 -16.43 13.75 -21.95
CA SER A 275 -16.81 14.42 -20.71
C SER A 275 -16.08 15.75 -20.54
N ASP A 276 -16.81 16.84 -20.23
CA ASP A 276 -16.29 18.19 -19.96
C ASP A 276 -15.23 18.31 -18.84
N ASP A 277 -14.88 17.21 -18.19
CA ASP A 277 -13.95 17.12 -17.06
C ASP A 277 -13.24 15.76 -17.09
N VAL A 278 -11.90 15.76 -17.05
CA VAL A 278 -11.08 14.53 -16.93
C VAL A 278 -11.37 13.74 -15.64
N TRP A 279 -11.97 14.40 -14.64
CA TRP A 279 -12.39 13.80 -13.38
C TRP A 279 -13.86 13.35 -13.43
N ASN A 280 -14.08 12.09 -13.78
CA ASN A 280 -15.41 11.51 -13.83
C ASN A 280 -15.99 11.28 -12.42
N VAL A 281 -17.09 11.95 -12.07
CA VAL A 281 -17.81 11.69 -10.79
C VAL A 281 -18.67 10.44 -10.96
N VAL A 282 -18.12 9.28 -10.59
CA VAL A 282 -18.79 7.98 -10.81
C VAL A 282 -19.89 7.70 -9.77
N SER A 283 -19.68 8.08 -8.51
CA SER A 283 -20.64 7.83 -7.42
C SER A 283 -20.71 8.98 -6.41
N ARG A 284 -21.88 9.15 -5.78
CA ARG A 284 -22.14 10.18 -4.76
C ARG A 284 -23.21 9.71 -3.74
N ILE A 285 -22.75 9.24 -2.58
CA ILE A 285 -23.61 8.79 -1.48
C ILE A 285 -23.85 9.95 -0.51
N ARG A 286 -25.09 10.45 -0.46
CA ARG A 286 -25.51 11.55 0.44
C ARG A 286 -26.40 11.03 1.57
N THR A 287 -26.14 11.46 2.80
CA THR A 287 -26.97 11.08 3.96
C THR A 287 -26.92 12.13 5.08
N GLY A 288 -27.93 12.14 5.94
CA GLY A 288 -27.96 12.92 7.19
C GLY A 288 -27.48 12.14 8.42
N LYS A 289 -26.97 10.91 8.24
CA LYS A 289 -26.24 10.16 9.27
C LYS A 289 -24.74 10.25 9.00
N GLN A 290 -23.93 10.19 10.05
CA GLN A 290 -22.47 10.13 9.94
C GLN A 290 -22.00 9.04 8.97
N LEU A 291 -21.07 9.40 8.09
CA LEU A 291 -20.29 8.45 7.30
C LEU A 291 -18.95 8.19 7.98
N GLY A 292 -18.55 6.93 8.06
CA GLY A 292 -17.30 6.44 8.65
C GLY A 292 -16.33 5.92 7.58
N VAL A 293 -15.60 4.84 7.88
CA VAL A 293 -14.58 4.28 6.96
C VAL A 293 -15.15 4.05 5.55
N VAL A 294 -14.32 4.33 4.55
CA VAL A 294 -14.56 4.08 3.12
C VAL A 294 -13.58 3.01 2.65
N SER A 295 -14.03 2.10 1.79
CA SER A 295 -13.19 1.12 1.10
C SER A 295 -13.61 1.07 -0.36
N LEU A 296 -12.65 1.15 -1.27
CA LEU A 296 -12.84 0.77 -2.68
C LEU A 296 -12.51 -0.72 -2.80
N ASP A 297 -13.31 -1.51 -3.51
CA ASP A 297 -12.98 -2.93 -3.73
C ASP A 297 -13.68 -3.53 -4.96
N ILE A 298 -13.22 -4.70 -5.41
CA ILE A 298 -13.81 -5.43 -6.53
C ILE A 298 -14.59 -6.61 -5.96
N ILE A 299 -15.90 -6.64 -6.16
CA ILE A 299 -16.81 -7.69 -5.66
C ILE A 299 -17.47 -8.33 -6.87
N ASP A 300 -17.38 -9.67 -6.98
CA ASP A 300 -17.92 -10.43 -8.12
C ASP A 300 -17.42 -9.91 -9.50
N GLY A 301 -16.16 -9.46 -9.55
CA GLY A 301 -15.56 -8.87 -10.76
C GLY A 301 -15.97 -7.43 -11.07
N GLN A 302 -16.84 -6.82 -10.25
CA GLN A 302 -17.38 -5.48 -10.46
C GLN A 302 -16.79 -4.46 -9.46
N PRO A 303 -16.54 -3.20 -9.86
CA PRO A 303 -16.03 -2.16 -8.98
C PRO A 303 -17.11 -1.66 -7.99
N TYR A 304 -16.77 -1.54 -6.71
CA TYR A 304 -17.65 -0.96 -5.68
C TYR A 304 -16.93 0.11 -4.86
N VAL A 305 -17.70 1.14 -4.48
CA VAL A 305 -17.41 1.93 -3.27
C VAL A 305 -18.24 1.39 -2.11
N CYS A 306 -17.57 1.13 -0.99
CA CYS A 306 -18.18 0.68 0.26
C CYS A 306 -17.97 1.75 1.34
N VAL A 307 -19.00 2.12 2.09
CA VAL A 307 -18.90 3.13 3.16
C VAL A 307 -19.74 2.78 4.38
N VAL A 308 -19.18 2.96 5.57
CA VAL A 308 -19.93 2.85 6.83
C VAL A 308 -20.91 4.02 6.95
N LYS A 309 -22.18 3.71 7.13
CA LYS A 309 -23.25 4.64 7.51
C LYS A 309 -23.65 4.32 8.94
N ARG A 310 -23.21 5.16 9.89
CA ARG A 310 -23.27 4.82 11.32
C ARG A 310 -24.70 4.68 11.87
N PRO A 311 -24.89 3.90 12.94
CA PRO A 311 -23.85 3.16 13.69
C PRO A 311 -23.46 1.79 13.10
N ASP A 312 -24.34 1.17 12.32
CA ASP A 312 -24.39 -0.28 12.13
C ASP A 312 -24.59 -0.73 10.67
N THR A 313 -24.61 0.20 9.72
CA THR A 313 -24.89 -0.09 8.32
C THR A 313 -23.62 0.09 7.46
N ILE A 314 -23.38 -0.82 6.53
CA ILE A 314 -22.40 -0.64 5.44
C ILE A 314 -23.18 -0.53 4.13
N VAL A 315 -22.93 0.54 3.37
CA VAL A 315 -23.51 0.78 2.04
C VAL A 315 -22.50 0.35 0.99
N PHE A 316 -22.94 -0.40 -0.01
CA PHE A 316 -22.16 -0.85 -1.16
C PHE A 316 -22.80 -0.22 -2.40
N GLU A 317 -22.04 0.47 -3.24
CA GLU A 317 -22.54 1.04 -4.49
C GLU A 317 -21.64 0.60 -5.64
N CYS A 318 -22.24 -0.10 -6.61
CA CYS A 318 -21.55 -0.57 -7.81
C CYS A 318 -21.21 0.65 -8.69
N LEU A 319 -19.95 0.84 -9.05
CA LEU A 319 -19.50 2.05 -9.77
C LEU A 319 -19.85 2.01 -11.27
N GLU A 320 -20.24 0.85 -11.80
CA GLU A 320 -20.76 0.72 -13.16
C GLU A 320 -22.09 1.47 -13.32
N ASP A 321 -23.10 1.07 -12.54
CA ASP A 321 -24.50 1.44 -12.72
C ASP A 321 -25.16 2.08 -11.49
N ASN A 322 -24.37 2.33 -10.43
CA ASN A 322 -24.80 2.96 -9.18
C ASN A 322 -25.90 2.20 -8.42
N VAL A 323 -26.05 0.89 -8.68
CA VAL A 323 -26.94 0.03 -7.89
C VAL A 323 -26.38 -0.13 -6.46
N ARG A 324 -27.25 0.09 -5.48
CA ARG A 324 -26.91 0.09 -4.05
C ARG A 324 -27.39 -1.16 -3.32
N SER A 325 -26.48 -1.78 -2.57
CA SER A 325 -26.80 -2.78 -1.55
C SER A 325 -26.49 -2.23 -0.15
N GLN A 326 -27.10 -2.80 0.88
CA GLN A 326 -26.86 -2.42 2.28
C GLN A 326 -26.71 -3.67 3.15
N LEU A 327 -25.69 -3.70 4.00
CA LEU A 327 -25.56 -4.64 5.10
C LEU A 327 -25.88 -3.92 6.41
N ILE A 328 -26.91 -4.37 7.12
CA ILE A 328 -27.21 -3.92 8.49
C ILE A 328 -26.68 -5.00 9.44
N CYS A 329 -25.63 -4.66 10.18
CA CYS A 329 -24.97 -5.55 11.13
C CYS A 329 -25.81 -5.64 12.42
N ARG A 330 -26.58 -6.72 12.61
CA ARG A 330 -27.37 -6.94 13.83
C ARG A 330 -26.47 -6.92 15.07
N ARG A 331 -27.05 -6.54 16.22
CA ARG A 331 -26.36 -6.63 17.51
C ARG A 331 -25.98 -8.09 17.80
N THR A 332 -24.83 -8.26 18.44
CA THR A 332 -24.26 -9.56 18.79
C THR A 332 -24.99 -10.14 20.01
N GLU A 333 -25.15 -11.46 20.06
CA GLU A 333 -25.79 -12.12 21.19
C GLU A 333 -24.97 -11.92 22.48
N GLY A 334 -25.64 -11.66 23.60
CA GLY A 334 -25.02 -11.26 24.87
C GLY A 334 -24.72 -9.76 25.00
N PHE A 335 -24.77 -9.01 23.89
CA PHE A 335 -24.48 -7.57 23.84
C PHE A 335 -25.70 -6.72 23.44
N GLU A 336 -26.89 -7.30 23.28
CA GLU A 336 -28.05 -6.67 22.62
C GLU A 336 -28.53 -5.38 23.27
N THR A 337 -28.30 -5.20 24.58
CA THR A 337 -28.66 -3.99 25.33
C THR A 337 -27.67 -2.84 25.13
N LEU A 338 -26.49 -3.12 24.56
CA LEU A 338 -25.38 -2.18 24.45
C LEU A 338 -25.32 -1.48 23.08
N VAL A 339 -24.75 -0.28 23.06
CA VAL A 339 -24.59 0.53 21.86
C VAL A 339 -23.43 -0.03 21.04
N HIS A 340 -23.73 -0.53 19.85
CA HIS A 340 -22.73 -0.98 18.88
C HIS A 340 -22.38 0.17 17.93
N SER A 341 -21.13 0.28 17.51
CA SER A 341 -20.70 1.20 16.45
C SER A 341 -19.59 0.58 15.61
N ILE A 342 -19.74 0.59 14.28
CA ILE A 342 -18.70 0.15 13.35
C ILE A 342 -17.55 1.17 13.35
N TRP A 343 -16.38 0.70 13.77
CA TRP A 343 -15.15 1.49 13.81
C TRP A 343 -14.37 1.35 12.51
N ASN A 344 -14.21 0.13 12.02
CA ASN A 344 -13.50 -0.18 10.77
C ASN A 344 -14.07 -1.44 10.12
N PHE A 345 -13.83 -1.64 8.82
CA PHE A 345 -14.21 -2.86 8.10
C PHE A 345 -13.25 -3.13 6.93
N ARG A 346 -13.24 -4.36 6.44
CA ARG A 346 -12.52 -4.76 5.23
C ARG A 346 -13.38 -5.74 4.41
N ILE A 347 -13.48 -5.48 3.10
CA ILE A 347 -14.08 -6.43 2.16
C ILE A 347 -13.09 -7.58 1.94
N ILE A 348 -13.58 -8.82 1.90
CA ILE A 348 -12.80 -10.01 1.53
C ILE A 348 -13.53 -10.66 0.33
N PRO A 349 -13.27 -10.20 -0.91
CA PRO A 349 -14.03 -10.63 -2.08
C PRO A 349 -13.97 -12.14 -2.31
N ALA A 350 -12.78 -12.74 -2.12
CA ALA A 350 -12.54 -14.18 -2.30
C ALA A 350 -13.40 -15.08 -1.38
N GLN A 351 -13.95 -14.55 -0.29
CA GLN A 351 -14.86 -15.29 0.60
C GLN A 351 -16.33 -14.86 0.44
N GLY A 352 -16.64 -13.84 -0.37
CA GLY A 352 -17.95 -13.19 -0.36
C GLY A 352 -18.29 -12.56 1.00
N CYS A 353 -17.29 -12.14 1.78
CA CYS A 353 -17.45 -11.71 3.18
C CYS A 353 -16.92 -10.30 3.45
N VAL A 354 -17.34 -9.73 4.58
CA VAL A 354 -16.87 -8.48 5.15
C VAL A 354 -16.41 -8.72 6.58
N LEU A 355 -15.15 -8.41 6.86
CA LEU A 355 -14.61 -8.32 8.20
C LEU A 355 -15.00 -6.97 8.79
N VAL A 356 -15.71 -6.96 9.91
CA VAL A 356 -16.18 -5.74 10.59
C VAL A 356 -15.59 -5.70 11.99
N VAL A 357 -15.08 -4.54 12.41
CA VAL A 357 -14.65 -4.30 13.78
C VAL A 357 -15.59 -3.29 14.43
N ARG A 358 -16.33 -3.72 15.45
CA ARG A 358 -17.29 -2.91 16.19
C ARG A 358 -16.83 -2.67 17.62
N SER A 359 -16.99 -1.44 18.11
CA SER A 359 -16.98 -1.19 19.55
C SER A 359 -18.38 -1.38 20.11
N VAL A 360 -18.45 -1.93 21.32
CA VAL A 360 -19.66 -2.09 22.09
C VAL A 360 -19.51 -1.34 23.41
N GLN A 361 -20.44 -0.43 23.69
CA GLN A 361 -20.40 0.51 24.80
C GLN A 361 -21.72 0.48 25.59
N ARG A 362 -21.66 0.63 26.92
CA ARG A 362 -22.87 0.78 27.75
C ARG A 362 -23.56 2.11 27.43
N SER A 363 -24.88 2.08 27.29
CA SER A 363 -25.66 3.29 26.97
C SER A 363 -25.53 4.33 28.08
N VAL A 364 -25.00 5.51 27.72
CA VAL A 364 -24.74 6.63 28.66
C VAL A 364 -26.04 7.20 29.25
N TYR A 365 -27.21 6.89 28.69
CA TYR A 365 -28.49 7.37 29.21
C TYR A 365 -28.85 6.86 30.62
N ASN A 366 -28.18 5.82 31.12
CA ASN A 366 -28.29 5.38 32.53
C ASN A 366 -27.18 5.95 33.44
N ALA A 367 -26.33 6.86 32.96
CA ALA A 367 -25.13 7.31 33.69
C ALA A 367 -25.38 8.34 34.81
N GLN A 368 -26.59 8.90 34.95
CA GLN A 368 -26.90 9.81 36.06
C GLN A 368 -26.74 9.16 37.45
N SER A 369 -26.80 7.82 37.54
CA SER A 369 -26.65 7.05 38.78
C SER A 369 -25.23 6.53 39.07
N PHE A 370 -24.24 6.71 38.18
CA PHE A 370 -22.96 5.98 38.26
C PHE A 370 -21.69 6.84 38.15
N ARG A 371 -21.43 7.67 39.18
CA ARG A 371 -20.09 8.27 39.40
C ARG A 371 -18.97 7.24 39.69
N ASN A 372 -19.32 5.96 39.91
CA ASN A 372 -18.38 4.89 40.28
C ASN A 372 -18.06 3.89 39.17
N VAL A 373 -18.68 3.96 37.98
CA VAL A 373 -18.35 3.06 36.85
C VAL A 373 -17.15 3.62 36.08
N LYS A 374 -15.98 3.58 36.73
CA LYS A 374 -14.69 3.93 36.10
C LYS A 374 -14.00 2.76 35.39
N ASN A 375 -14.55 1.54 35.49
CA ASN A 375 -13.86 0.29 35.16
C ASN A 375 -14.65 -0.68 34.25
N ASP A 376 -15.83 -0.34 33.72
CA ASP A 376 -16.47 -1.22 32.73
C ASP A 376 -15.67 -1.18 31.42
N PRO A 377 -15.16 -2.31 30.91
CA PRO A 377 -14.44 -2.33 29.65
C PRO A 377 -15.40 -2.15 28.48
N ASN A 378 -15.06 -1.23 27.56
CA ASN A 378 -15.63 -1.27 26.22
C ASN A 378 -15.15 -2.57 25.55
N ALA A 379 -16.06 -3.41 25.08
CA ALA A 379 -15.69 -4.58 24.29
C ALA A 379 -15.41 -4.16 22.84
N LEU A 380 -14.51 -4.88 22.18
CA LEU A 380 -14.27 -4.75 20.74
C LEU A 380 -14.56 -6.10 20.09
N LEU A 381 -15.49 -6.12 19.15
CA LEU A 381 -15.89 -7.32 18.43
C LEU A 381 -15.27 -7.30 17.04
N ILE A 382 -14.65 -8.42 16.66
CA ILE A 382 -14.16 -8.68 15.30
C ILE A 382 -15.07 -9.75 14.71
N GLU A 383 -15.72 -9.44 13.60
CA GLU A 383 -16.87 -10.20 13.11
C GLU A 383 -16.81 -10.39 11.59
N LEU A 384 -17.29 -11.53 11.11
CA LEU A 384 -17.43 -11.81 9.67
C LEU A 384 -18.91 -11.81 9.27
N PHE A 385 -19.26 -11.02 8.26
CA PHE A 385 -20.60 -10.97 7.68
C PHE A 385 -20.55 -11.33 6.19
N VAL A 386 -21.63 -11.92 5.65
CA VAL A 386 -21.75 -12.16 4.20
C VAL A 386 -22.03 -10.83 3.48
N ILE A 387 -21.38 -10.61 2.34
CA ILE A 387 -21.65 -9.48 1.44
C ILE A 387 -23.11 -9.59 0.93
N PRO A 388 -23.93 -8.52 1.02
CA PRO A 388 -25.29 -8.53 0.49
C PRO A 388 -25.27 -8.75 -1.03
N SER A 389 -26.27 -9.43 -1.55
CA SER A 389 -26.48 -9.54 -3.00
C SER A 389 -26.72 -8.16 -3.61
N ARG A 390 -26.57 -8.04 -4.93
CA ARG A 390 -26.81 -6.78 -5.64
C ARG A 390 -28.25 -6.29 -5.43
N ALA A 391 -28.42 -5.01 -5.13
CA ALA A 391 -29.69 -4.38 -4.71
C ALA A 391 -30.31 -4.90 -3.39
N GLU A 392 -29.66 -5.82 -2.66
CA GLU A 392 -30.18 -6.37 -1.40
C GLU A 392 -29.95 -5.41 -0.23
N THR A 393 -30.96 -5.23 0.63
CA THR A 393 -30.78 -4.69 1.99
C THR A 393 -30.80 -5.85 2.98
N ARG A 394 -29.62 -6.40 3.28
CA ARG A 394 -29.44 -7.58 4.14
C ARG A 394 -29.30 -7.18 5.59
N ASN A 395 -30.21 -7.65 6.44
CA ASN A 395 -30.16 -7.44 7.89
C ASN A 395 -29.69 -8.73 8.57
N SER A 396 -28.38 -8.88 8.75
CA SER A 396 -27.71 -10.16 9.10
C SER A 396 -27.08 -10.13 10.49
N ARG A 397 -27.02 -11.30 11.13
CA ARG A 397 -26.04 -11.58 12.20
C ARG A 397 -24.66 -11.83 11.57
N ALA A 398 -23.62 -11.77 12.41
CA ALA A 398 -22.29 -12.23 12.03
C ALA A 398 -22.26 -13.77 11.94
N ASN A 399 -21.47 -14.31 11.02
CA ASN A 399 -21.21 -15.74 10.85
C ASN A 399 -20.17 -16.22 11.88
N GLU A 400 -19.13 -15.42 12.10
CA GLU A 400 -18.13 -15.63 13.15
C GLU A 400 -17.98 -14.36 13.97
N VAL A 401 -17.70 -14.52 15.26
CA VAL A 401 -17.48 -13.44 16.22
C VAL A 401 -16.27 -13.79 17.07
N CYS A 402 -15.32 -12.86 17.20
CA CYS A 402 -14.32 -12.90 18.25
C CYS A 402 -14.35 -11.61 19.06
N GLU A 403 -14.64 -11.77 20.34
CA GLU A 403 -14.55 -10.72 21.34
C GLU A 403 -13.09 -10.48 21.74
N LEU A 404 -12.68 -9.21 21.78
CA LEU A 404 -11.45 -8.78 22.42
C LEU A 404 -11.78 -8.11 23.75
N ASN A 405 -11.26 -8.74 24.80
CA ASN A 405 -11.19 -8.21 26.15
C ASN A 405 -9.77 -7.69 26.42
N GLY A 406 -9.66 -6.49 27.00
CA GLY A 406 -8.34 -5.87 27.19
C GLY A 406 -8.31 -4.44 27.71
N GLY A 407 -9.43 -3.71 27.69
CA GLY A 407 -9.52 -2.36 28.27
C GLY A 407 -10.02 -1.32 27.27
N PRO A 408 -9.83 -0.01 27.54
CA PRO A 408 -10.28 1.05 26.65
C PRO A 408 -9.50 1.04 25.33
N TYR A 409 -10.19 0.66 24.27
CA TYR A 409 -9.76 0.84 22.89
C TYR A 409 -9.97 2.29 22.46
N TYR A 410 -9.09 2.81 21.60
CA TYR A 410 -9.17 4.18 21.07
C TYR A 410 -9.33 4.24 19.55
N ASN A 411 -8.62 3.37 18.83
CA ASN A 411 -8.66 3.31 17.37
C ASN A 411 -8.44 1.89 16.85
N VAL A 412 -8.95 1.62 15.64
CA VAL A 412 -8.66 0.41 14.88
C VAL A 412 -8.30 0.78 13.44
N LYS A 413 -7.15 0.30 12.98
CA LYS A 413 -6.75 0.30 11.56
C LYS A 413 -6.64 -1.14 11.08
N ILE A 414 -7.28 -1.46 9.97
CA ILE A 414 -7.09 -2.74 9.27
C ILE A 414 -6.15 -2.47 8.11
N SER A 415 -5.15 -3.33 7.91
CA SER A 415 -4.26 -3.29 6.76
C SER A 415 -5.07 -3.41 5.48
N GLU A 416 -4.77 -2.56 4.50
CA GLU A 416 -5.23 -2.78 3.15
C GLU A 416 -4.64 -4.11 2.66
N LEU A 417 -5.49 -5.14 2.51
CA LEU A 417 -5.19 -6.24 1.60
C LEU A 417 -5.13 -5.63 0.20
N GLN A 418 -3.94 -5.17 -0.21
CA GLN A 418 -3.63 -4.93 -1.61
C GLN A 418 -3.55 -6.30 -2.28
N GLN A 419 -4.73 -6.88 -2.47
CA GLN A 419 -5.00 -7.83 -3.52
C GLN A 419 -4.76 -7.09 -4.81
N VAL A 420 -3.61 -7.39 -5.43
CA VAL A 420 -3.40 -7.17 -6.84
C VAL A 420 -4.19 -8.25 -7.58
N ILE A 421 -5.51 -8.19 -7.40
CA ILE A 421 -6.47 -8.72 -8.36
C ILE A 421 -6.71 -7.53 -9.28
N PRO A 422 -5.94 -7.41 -10.36
CA PRO A 422 -6.52 -6.77 -11.52
C PRO A 422 -7.71 -7.65 -11.96
N PRO A 423 -8.71 -7.09 -12.64
CA PRO A 423 -9.61 -7.89 -13.45
C PRO A 423 -8.81 -8.76 -14.45
N ASN A 424 -9.48 -9.61 -15.22
CA ASN A 424 -8.86 -10.44 -16.27
C ASN A 424 -8.27 -9.64 -17.45
N GLU A 425 -7.98 -8.36 -17.22
CA GLU A 425 -7.62 -7.31 -18.15
C GLU A 425 -6.38 -6.50 -17.66
N ASP A 426 -5.61 -6.93 -16.65
CA ASP A 426 -4.33 -6.25 -16.42
C ASP A 426 -3.49 -6.31 -17.70
N GLU A 427 -2.92 -5.18 -18.09
CA GLU A 427 -1.97 -5.13 -19.20
C GLU A 427 -0.53 -5.03 -18.70
N SER A 428 -0.32 -4.88 -17.37
CA SER A 428 0.99 -4.98 -16.74
C SER A 428 1.51 -6.42 -16.66
N ILE A 429 2.78 -6.58 -16.34
CA ILE A 429 3.38 -7.90 -16.05
C ILE A 429 2.82 -8.56 -14.78
N THR A 430 2.12 -7.81 -13.91
CA THR A 430 1.80 -8.24 -12.55
C THR A 430 0.98 -9.54 -12.44
N PRO A 431 -0.03 -9.84 -13.29
CA PRO A 431 -0.73 -11.13 -13.25
C PRO A 431 0.19 -12.32 -13.46
N ILE A 432 1.17 -12.18 -14.35
CA ILE A 432 2.08 -13.25 -14.75
C ILE A 432 2.99 -13.59 -13.57
N LEU A 433 3.54 -12.57 -12.91
CA LEU A 433 4.42 -12.74 -11.75
C LEU A 433 3.64 -13.21 -10.52
N MET A 434 2.45 -12.63 -10.30
CA MET A 434 1.63 -12.96 -9.15
C MET A 434 0.73 -14.19 -9.36
N LYS A 435 0.88 -14.98 -10.45
CA LYS A 435 0.06 -16.19 -10.66
C LYS A 435 0.13 -17.16 -9.47
N ARG A 436 1.34 -17.39 -8.94
CA ARG A 436 1.56 -18.20 -7.72
C ARG A 436 1.20 -17.47 -6.42
N ASP A 437 1.34 -16.14 -6.37
CA ASP A 437 0.93 -15.34 -5.19
C ASP A 437 -0.60 -15.26 -5.06
N ARG A 438 -1.36 -15.36 -6.16
CA ARG A 438 -2.84 -15.43 -6.15
C ARG A 438 -3.34 -16.64 -5.37
N GLU A 439 -2.64 -17.76 -5.44
CA GLU A 439 -2.91 -18.97 -4.65
C GLU A 439 -2.63 -18.78 -3.15
N ARG A 440 -1.83 -17.77 -2.78
CA ARG A 440 -1.40 -17.51 -1.39
C ARG A 440 -2.02 -16.21 -0.87
N ALA A 441 -3.28 -16.31 -0.45
CA ALA A 441 -3.96 -15.21 0.20
C ALA A 441 -3.11 -14.63 1.37
N LYS A 442 -3.02 -13.30 1.46
CA LYS A 442 -2.13 -12.62 2.40
C LYS A 442 -2.81 -12.43 3.76
N PRO A 443 -2.08 -12.40 4.91
CA PRO A 443 -2.72 -12.17 6.21
C PRO A 443 -3.42 -10.81 6.31
N ILE A 444 -4.55 -10.74 7.02
CA ILE A 444 -5.18 -9.47 7.40
C ILE A 444 -4.59 -9.03 8.73
N SER A 445 -3.88 -7.90 8.73
CA SER A 445 -3.34 -7.29 9.95
C SER A 445 -4.30 -6.24 10.51
N ILE A 446 -4.67 -6.38 11.78
CA ILE A 446 -5.56 -5.47 12.50
C ILE A 446 -4.73 -4.81 13.61
N PHE A 447 -4.58 -3.50 13.56
CA PHE A 447 -3.85 -2.69 14.52
C PHE A 447 -4.84 -1.94 15.40
N ILE A 448 -4.78 -2.18 16.71
CA ILE A 448 -5.74 -1.75 17.70
C ILE A 448 -4.99 -0.92 18.74
N ARG A 449 -5.35 0.36 18.87
CA ARG A 449 -4.75 1.26 19.85
C ARG A 449 -5.44 1.12 21.20
N THR A 450 -4.67 0.85 22.25
CA THR A 450 -5.14 0.74 23.64
C THR A 450 -4.41 1.75 24.52
N LYS A 451 -4.79 1.85 25.80
CA LYS A 451 -4.14 2.75 26.76
C LYS A 451 -2.72 2.30 27.16
N GLU A 452 -2.43 1.02 26.97
CA GLU A 452 -1.18 0.34 27.32
C GLU A 452 -0.17 0.36 26.17
N GLY A 453 -0.63 0.69 24.96
CA GLY A 453 0.18 0.78 23.75
C GLY A 453 -0.60 0.36 22.49
N LEU A 454 0.04 -0.47 21.66
CA LEU A 454 -0.53 -0.99 20.43
C LEU A 454 -0.69 -2.52 20.52
N LEU A 455 -1.86 -3.02 20.12
CA LEU A 455 -2.14 -4.43 19.92
C LEU A 455 -2.22 -4.70 18.41
N HIS A 456 -1.41 -5.62 17.90
CA HIS A 456 -1.55 -6.13 16.53
C HIS A 456 -2.16 -7.53 16.56
N ARG A 457 -3.12 -7.78 15.68
CA ARG A 457 -3.78 -9.07 15.49
C ARG A 457 -3.71 -9.47 14.03
N SER A 458 -3.11 -10.62 13.73
CA SER A 458 -2.96 -11.13 12.36
C SER A 458 -3.90 -12.30 12.12
N MET A 459 -4.83 -12.19 11.17
CA MET A 459 -5.68 -13.28 10.69
C MET A 459 -5.04 -13.89 9.43
N TRP A 460 -4.63 -15.15 9.50
CA TRP A 460 -4.09 -15.87 8.35
C TRP A 460 -5.21 -16.65 7.64
N PRO A 461 -5.17 -16.76 6.31
CA PRO A 461 -6.09 -17.63 5.58
C PRO A 461 -5.68 -19.09 5.77
N VAL A 462 -6.67 -19.97 5.71
CA VAL A 462 -6.53 -21.41 5.96
C VAL A 462 -7.24 -22.18 4.85
N GLU A 463 -6.63 -23.24 4.34
CA GLU A 463 -7.30 -24.16 3.43
C GLU A 463 -8.46 -24.86 4.16
N LEU A 464 -9.65 -24.79 3.58
CA LEU A 464 -10.75 -25.65 3.99
C LEU A 464 -10.40 -27.11 3.68
N GLY A 465 -9.89 -27.81 4.69
CA GLY A 465 -9.71 -29.26 4.64
C GLY A 465 -11.05 -29.93 4.31
N THR A 466 -11.04 -30.84 3.34
CA THR A 466 -12.21 -31.34 2.61
C THR A 466 -13.26 -32.07 3.45
N GLU A 467 -13.03 -32.36 4.73
CA GLU A 467 -13.81 -33.39 5.43
C GLU A 467 -14.61 -32.99 6.68
N ASN A 468 -14.29 -31.93 7.47
CA ASN A 468 -14.91 -31.87 8.82
C ASN A 468 -15.19 -30.51 9.52
N SER A 469 -14.96 -29.32 8.95
CA SER A 469 -15.37 -28.09 9.66
C SER A 469 -15.58 -26.83 8.79
N ILE A 470 -16.85 -26.50 8.53
CA ILE A 470 -17.60 -25.28 8.93
C ILE A 470 -18.98 -25.40 8.25
N GLY A 471 -20.02 -25.75 9.01
CA GLY A 471 -21.35 -26.11 8.47
C GLY A 471 -22.21 -24.98 7.89
N THR A 472 -21.63 -23.81 7.60
CA THR A 472 -22.40 -22.62 7.19
C THR A 472 -21.66 -21.66 6.25
N ILE A 473 -20.61 -22.13 5.54
CA ILE A 473 -20.05 -21.33 4.44
C ILE A 473 -21.03 -21.41 3.27
N VAL A 474 -21.41 -20.24 2.77
CA VAL A 474 -22.40 -20.04 1.71
C VAL A 474 -22.04 -20.93 0.52
N SER A 475 -22.98 -21.79 0.10
CA SER A 475 -22.84 -22.57 -1.13
C SER A 475 -22.43 -21.62 -2.27
N PRO A 476 -21.36 -21.91 -3.04
CA PRO A 476 -20.91 -21.03 -4.10
C PRO A 476 -22.10 -20.71 -5.02
N ARG A 477 -22.33 -19.42 -5.30
CA ARG A 477 -23.51 -18.95 -6.03
C ARG A 477 -23.67 -19.76 -7.32
N GLU A 478 -24.89 -20.24 -7.57
CA GLU A 478 -25.21 -21.04 -8.75
C GLU A 478 -24.71 -20.34 -10.02
N GLY A 479 -23.83 -21.01 -10.78
CA GLY A 479 -23.24 -20.49 -12.01
C GLY A 479 -21.76 -20.11 -11.93
N THR A 480 -21.18 -19.91 -10.73
CA THR A 480 -19.72 -19.76 -10.62
C THR A 480 -19.06 -21.10 -10.90
N LYS A 481 -18.30 -21.21 -12.00
CA LYS A 481 -17.48 -22.40 -12.28
C LYS A 481 -16.46 -22.57 -11.15
N VAL A 482 -16.70 -23.54 -10.27
CA VAL A 482 -15.73 -23.97 -9.27
C VAL A 482 -14.63 -24.72 -10.01
N TYR A 483 -13.58 -23.99 -10.39
CA TYR A 483 -12.27 -24.60 -10.63
C TYR A 483 -11.84 -25.31 -9.33
N ASN A 484 -11.01 -26.35 -9.43
CA ASN A 484 -10.49 -27.09 -8.26
C ASN A 484 -9.44 -26.28 -7.46
N GLU A 485 -9.67 -24.98 -7.31
CA GLU A 485 -8.87 -24.07 -6.51
C GLU A 485 -9.15 -24.35 -5.03
N ARG A 486 -8.08 -24.53 -4.25
CA ARG A 486 -8.19 -24.79 -2.81
C ARG A 486 -8.76 -23.56 -2.13
N LEU A 487 -9.96 -23.68 -1.57
CA LEU A 487 -10.68 -22.53 -1.02
C LEU A 487 -10.02 -22.05 0.28
N LEU A 488 -9.24 -20.98 0.17
CA LEU A 488 -8.60 -20.30 1.30
C LEU A 488 -9.61 -19.40 2.03
N VAL A 489 -9.75 -19.62 3.33
CA VAL A 489 -10.73 -18.96 4.20
C VAL A 489 -10.04 -18.35 5.41
N TYR A 490 -10.25 -17.05 5.62
CA TYR A 490 -9.92 -16.38 6.89
C TYR A 490 -11.00 -16.72 7.92
N SER A 491 -10.57 -17.03 9.14
CA SER A 491 -11.43 -17.15 10.33
C SER A 491 -10.90 -16.26 11.45
N VAL A 492 -11.81 -15.63 12.20
CA VAL A 492 -11.42 -14.74 13.32
C VAL A 492 -10.80 -15.53 14.48
N HIS A 493 -11.08 -16.82 14.59
CA HIS A 493 -10.56 -17.70 15.64
C HIS A 493 -9.09 -18.08 15.41
N ARG A 494 -8.59 -18.01 14.17
CA ARG A 494 -7.20 -18.36 13.81
C ARG A 494 -6.34 -17.10 13.64
N SER A 495 -6.03 -16.47 14.77
CA SER A 495 -5.28 -15.21 14.78
C SER A 495 -4.26 -15.12 15.90
N LYS A 496 -3.11 -14.51 15.61
CA LYS A 496 -2.05 -14.23 16.60
C LYS A 496 -2.16 -12.80 17.12
N ASN A 497 -1.91 -12.61 18.42
CA ASN A 497 -1.96 -11.31 19.10
C ASN A 497 -0.56 -10.90 19.57
N TYR A 498 -0.14 -9.68 19.24
CA TYR A 498 1.14 -9.09 19.64
C TYR A 498 0.87 -7.79 20.42
N HIS A 499 1.36 -7.72 21.66
CA HIS A 499 1.16 -6.56 22.54
C HIS A 499 2.46 -5.76 22.68
N PHE A 500 2.46 -4.55 22.12
CA PHE A 500 3.57 -3.60 22.27
C PHE A 500 3.36 -2.78 23.56
N LYS A 501 3.78 -3.37 24.69
CA LYS A 501 3.65 -2.74 26.01
C LYS A 501 4.72 -1.67 26.25
N ARG A 502 4.33 -0.63 26.98
CA ARG A 502 5.23 0.41 27.50
C ARG A 502 6.37 -0.19 28.34
N GLY A 503 7.62 0.20 28.05
CA GLY A 503 8.75 0.08 28.98
C GLY A 503 9.68 -1.12 28.80
N SER A 504 9.37 -2.11 27.95
CA SER A 504 10.32 -3.16 27.60
C SER A 504 11.38 -2.64 26.61
N SER A 505 12.35 -1.89 27.12
CA SER A 505 13.60 -1.60 26.40
C SER A 505 14.29 -2.94 26.09
N PRO A 506 14.63 -3.26 24.81
CA PRO A 506 15.23 -4.56 24.48
C PRO A 506 16.62 -4.81 25.06
N HIS A 507 17.26 -3.80 25.68
CA HIS A 507 18.68 -3.82 26.06
C HIS A 507 18.98 -3.46 27.52
N GLU A 508 17.96 -3.27 28.37
CA GLU A 508 18.18 -3.12 29.82
C GLU A 508 18.07 -4.46 30.56
N THR A 509 18.74 -5.48 30.03
CA THR A 509 19.23 -6.58 30.86
C THR A 509 20.34 -6.01 31.74
N SER A 510 20.00 -5.57 32.94
CA SER A 510 20.96 -5.11 33.93
C SER A 510 21.93 -6.25 34.28
N THR A 511 23.13 -6.23 33.69
CA THR A 511 24.25 -7.04 34.16
C THR A 511 24.62 -6.55 35.55
N GLY A 512 24.10 -7.20 36.58
CA GLY A 512 24.34 -6.86 37.97
C GLY A 512 25.78 -7.11 38.36
N HIS A 513 26.65 -6.11 38.18
CA HIS A 513 27.93 -6.02 38.86
C HIS A 513 27.79 -5.19 40.14
N PRO A 514 28.22 -5.71 41.31
CA PRO A 514 28.20 -4.96 42.55
C PRO A 514 29.51 -4.16 42.76
N GLN A 515 29.38 -2.97 43.39
CA GLN A 515 30.47 -2.14 43.96
C GLN A 515 31.40 -1.46 42.91
N SER A 516 32.08 -0.33 43.16
CA SER A 516 32.28 0.51 44.38
C SER A 516 32.48 2.00 44.02
N ASN A 517 32.55 2.87 45.05
CA ASN A 517 32.80 4.33 44.94
C ASN A 517 34.10 4.72 44.19
N SER A 518 34.10 5.85 43.48
CA SER A 518 35.02 6.99 43.72
C SER A 518 34.71 8.20 42.81
N ASP A 519 35.12 9.38 43.26
CA ASP A 519 34.89 10.67 42.61
C ASP A 519 35.78 10.93 41.38
N SER A 520 35.27 11.69 40.40
CA SER A 520 36.04 12.76 39.74
C SER A 520 35.14 13.70 38.93
N CYS A 521 35.51 14.98 38.88
CA CYS A 521 34.77 16.09 38.26
C CYS A 521 35.44 16.55 36.96
N CYS A 522 34.64 16.97 35.96
CA CYS A 522 34.89 17.93 34.85
C CYS A 522 33.62 17.92 33.95
N MET A 523 32.86 19.01 33.70
CA MET A 523 33.17 20.22 32.90
C MET A 523 33.66 19.87 31.48
N HIS A 524 33.24 20.40 30.32
CA HIS A 524 32.23 21.38 29.82
C HIS A 524 31.94 20.97 28.33
N GLU A 525 30.86 21.31 27.60
CA GLU A 525 29.49 21.79 27.89
C GLU A 525 28.70 21.84 26.54
N GLU A 526 27.36 21.70 26.54
CA GLU A 526 26.47 22.38 25.56
C GLU A 526 24.99 22.34 26.03
N ALA A 527 24.53 23.46 26.60
CA ALA A 527 23.17 23.62 27.11
C ALA A 527 22.45 24.79 26.44
N LEU A 528 21.39 24.48 25.69
CA LEU A 528 20.31 25.39 25.29
C LEU A 528 19.02 24.54 25.26
N TRP A 529 17.87 25.14 25.57
CA TRP A 529 16.59 24.49 25.91
C TRP A 529 16.44 23.98 27.36
N ASP A 530 16.79 24.81 28.36
CA ASP A 530 16.50 24.48 29.78
C ASP A 530 15.38 25.34 30.39
N GLY A 531 14.18 25.21 29.81
CA GLY A 531 12.92 25.67 30.41
C GLY A 531 12.23 24.52 31.15
N ARG A 532 12.80 24.06 32.28
CA ARG A 532 12.34 22.84 32.99
C ARG A 532 10.95 22.98 33.61
N VAL A 533 9.92 22.67 32.84
CA VAL A 533 8.76 21.99 33.42
C VAL A 533 9.23 20.58 33.79
N SER A 534 9.27 20.28 35.09
CA SER A 534 9.47 18.92 35.59
C SER A 534 8.23 18.08 35.27
N ILE A 535 8.12 17.63 34.01
CA ILE A 535 7.09 16.68 33.59
C ILE A 535 7.46 15.35 34.22
N SER A 536 6.73 14.99 35.30
CA SER A 536 6.89 13.67 35.93
C SER A 536 6.78 12.55 34.86
N PRO A 537 7.46 11.39 34.99
CA PRO A 537 7.50 10.34 33.96
C PRO A 537 6.17 9.64 33.64
N ARG A 538 5.03 10.21 34.05
CA ARG A 538 3.69 9.67 33.92
C ARG A 538 3.02 9.92 32.57
N SER A 539 3.53 10.82 31.71
CA SER A 539 2.97 10.96 30.36
C SER A 539 3.03 9.60 29.65
N CYS A 540 1.87 9.08 29.26
CA CYS A 540 1.85 8.02 28.27
C CYS A 540 2.35 8.62 26.95
N ASP A 541 2.79 7.75 26.05
CA ASP A 541 2.86 8.10 24.65
C ASP A 541 1.80 7.29 23.92
N ASP A 542 1.15 7.94 22.98
CA ASP A 542 0.17 7.37 22.09
C ASP A 542 0.86 6.82 20.83
N TYR A 543 0.18 5.92 20.12
CA TYR A 543 0.74 5.25 18.94
C TYR A 543 -0.18 5.35 17.74
N ARG A 544 0.34 5.90 16.63
CA ARG A 544 -0.27 5.75 15.29
C ARG A 544 0.44 4.66 14.50
N CYS A 545 -0.30 4.01 13.61
CA CYS A 545 0.19 2.97 12.73
C CYS A 545 -0.09 3.36 11.28
N LEU A 546 0.92 3.22 10.41
CA LEU A 546 0.76 3.17 8.96
C LEU A 546 0.77 1.68 8.57
N PRO A 547 -0.41 1.07 8.35
CA PRO A 547 -0.55 -0.38 8.33
C PRO A 547 -0.25 -0.95 6.95
N GLY A 548 0.71 -1.87 6.87
CA GLY A 548 0.79 -2.85 5.79
C GLY A 548 0.21 -4.20 6.21
N THR A 549 0.17 -5.11 5.25
CA THR A 549 -0.25 -6.52 5.37
C THR A 549 0.68 -7.31 6.29
N ARG A 550 2.01 -7.28 6.08
CA ARG A 550 3.00 -7.97 6.93
C ARG A 550 3.82 -6.99 7.77
N ARG A 551 4.16 -5.83 7.22
CA ARG A 551 4.99 -4.78 7.83
C ARG A 551 4.17 -3.54 8.14
N ALA A 552 4.58 -2.75 9.12
CA ALA A 552 3.95 -1.46 9.41
C ALA A 552 4.95 -0.45 9.95
N ILE A 553 4.63 0.84 9.86
CA ILE A 553 5.40 1.90 10.50
C ILE A 553 4.61 2.41 11.70
N ILE A 554 5.21 2.29 12.89
CA ILE A 554 4.64 2.73 14.15
C ILE A 554 5.24 4.09 14.52
N LEU A 555 4.36 5.08 14.67
CA LEU A 555 4.68 6.46 15.04
C LEU A 555 4.33 6.66 16.52
N ARG A 556 5.29 7.08 17.34
CA ARG A 556 5.07 7.44 18.75
C ARG A 556 4.78 8.93 18.87
N ILE A 557 3.73 9.28 19.61
CA ILE A 557 3.19 10.62 19.76
C ILE A 557 3.02 10.91 21.26
N PRO A 558 3.23 12.14 21.77
CA PRO A 558 2.97 12.44 23.17
C PRO A 558 1.47 12.34 23.48
N SER A 559 1.04 11.59 24.51
CA SER A 559 -0.40 11.33 24.74
C SER A 559 -1.23 12.54 25.15
N TRP A 560 -0.59 13.67 25.44
CA TRP A 560 -1.23 14.95 25.75
C TRP A 560 -1.51 15.79 24.49
N TYR A 561 -1.10 15.32 23.30
CA TYR A 561 -1.21 16.06 22.05
C TYR A 561 -2.46 15.66 21.26
N ILE A 562 -3.52 16.47 21.39
CA ILE A 562 -4.87 16.22 20.82
C ILE A 562 -5.02 16.84 19.40
N SER A 563 -3.97 17.47 18.86
CA SER A 563 -4.01 18.13 17.55
C SER A 563 -4.23 17.18 16.38
N THR A 564 -4.78 17.71 15.29
CA THR A 564 -4.81 17.05 13.97
C THR A 564 -3.41 16.79 13.40
N SER A 565 -2.35 17.42 13.91
CA SER A 565 -0.98 17.18 13.43
C SER A 565 0.02 16.97 14.58
N PRO A 566 0.03 15.79 15.22
CA PRO A 566 0.90 15.53 16.35
C PRO A 566 2.38 15.40 15.98
N PRO A 567 3.29 15.83 16.87
CA PRO A 567 4.71 15.61 16.72
C PRO A 567 5.01 14.13 16.89
N VAL A 568 5.83 13.56 16.00
CA VAL A 568 6.30 12.18 16.13
C VAL A 568 7.65 12.19 16.83
N THR A 569 7.71 11.58 18.02
CA THR A 569 8.92 11.55 18.86
C THR A 569 9.87 10.42 18.45
N THR A 570 9.32 9.26 18.08
CA THR A 570 10.10 8.11 17.58
C THR A 570 9.33 7.34 16.52
N MET A 571 10.05 6.74 15.58
CA MET A 571 9.48 5.89 14.54
C MET A 571 10.10 4.48 14.58
N SER A 572 9.25 3.46 14.47
CA SER A 572 9.65 2.05 14.53
C SER A 572 9.03 1.25 13.37
N ALA A 573 9.79 0.31 12.83
CA ALA A 573 9.35 -0.68 11.88
C ALA A 573 8.80 -1.89 12.63
N PHE A 574 7.58 -2.28 12.29
CA PHE A 574 7.00 -3.58 12.64
C PHE A 574 7.12 -4.53 11.44
N ASP A 575 7.42 -5.80 11.68
CA ASP A 575 7.56 -6.82 10.63
C ASP A 575 7.07 -8.19 11.11
N ASN A 576 5.90 -8.60 10.62
CA ASN A 576 5.28 -9.90 10.81
C ASN A 576 5.61 -10.87 9.65
N SER A 577 6.78 -10.71 9.01
CA SER A 577 7.29 -11.66 8.01
C SER A 577 8.04 -12.85 8.60
N GLU A 578 7.91 -13.11 9.91
CA GLU A 578 8.16 -14.44 10.46
C GLU A 578 7.01 -15.37 10.04
N PRO A 579 7.26 -16.35 9.16
CA PRO A 579 6.30 -17.40 8.94
C PRO A 579 6.49 -18.43 10.05
N ASP A 580 5.39 -18.90 10.64
CA ASP A 580 5.39 -20.28 11.18
C ASP A 580 5.22 -21.25 10.00
N ASP A 581 6.12 -21.18 9.02
CA ASP A 581 6.13 -22.01 7.81
C ASP A 581 6.25 -23.49 8.20
N ALA A 582 6.81 -23.82 9.37
CA ALA A 582 6.83 -25.18 9.88
C ALA A 582 5.42 -25.79 10.15
N GLU A 583 4.40 -24.96 10.39
CA GLU A 583 3.03 -25.41 10.69
C GLU A 583 2.03 -25.05 9.57
N TYR A 584 2.35 -24.08 8.71
CA TYR A 584 1.48 -23.59 7.63
C TYR A 584 2.06 -23.69 6.21
N CYS A 585 3.30 -24.14 6.00
CA CYS A 585 3.74 -24.51 4.65
C CYS A 585 3.01 -25.76 4.19
N PHE A 586 2.21 -25.59 3.15
CA PHE A 586 1.82 -26.69 2.29
C PHE A 586 3.10 -27.38 1.78
N PRO A 587 3.16 -28.73 1.78
CA PRO A 587 4.16 -29.41 0.97
C PRO A 587 4.03 -28.91 -0.47
N PRO A 588 5.13 -28.75 -1.22
CA PRO A 588 5.05 -28.35 -2.63
C PRO A 588 4.11 -29.31 -3.37
N PRO A 589 3.25 -28.81 -4.27
CA PRO A 589 2.27 -29.66 -4.95
C PRO A 589 2.97 -30.82 -5.65
N ASN A 590 2.63 -32.04 -5.23
CA ASN A 590 3.19 -33.27 -5.79
C ASN A 590 2.66 -33.46 -7.22
N GLY A 591 3.46 -33.01 -8.19
CA GLY A 591 3.09 -32.96 -9.60
C GLY A 591 2.77 -31.53 -10.03
N ILE A 592 3.76 -30.86 -10.62
CA ILE A 592 3.52 -29.66 -11.43
C ILE A 592 2.85 -30.13 -12.73
N ASP A 593 1.73 -29.52 -13.09
CA ASP A 593 1.00 -29.82 -14.31
C ASP A 593 1.91 -29.56 -15.54
N PRO A 594 2.13 -30.53 -16.45
CA PRO A 594 3.03 -30.35 -17.58
C PRO A 594 2.70 -29.13 -18.47
N GLU A 595 1.46 -28.64 -18.50
CA GLU A 595 1.13 -27.42 -19.25
C GLU A 595 1.70 -26.13 -18.62
N GLU A 596 1.89 -26.07 -17.29
CA GLU A 596 2.57 -24.92 -16.66
C GLU A 596 4.07 -24.87 -17.03
N ASN A 597 4.69 -26.03 -17.23
CA ASN A 597 6.07 -26.09 -17.71
C ASN A 597 6.18 -25.50 -19.12
N ILE A 598 5.20 -25.62 -20.01
CA ILE A 598 5.29 -25.07 -21.38
C ILE A 598 5.48 -23.55 -21.36
N VAL A 599 4.79 -22.82 -20.46
CA VAL A 599 4.97 -21.36 -20.35
C VAL A 599 6.33 -21.01 -19.74
N LEU A 600 6.80 -21.76 -18.74
CA LEU A 600 8.11 -21.56 -18.12
C LEU A 600 9.29 -21.96 -19.03
N GLU A 601 9.13 -23.02 -19.83
CA GLU A 601 10.05 -23.48 -20.87
C GLU A 601 10.12 -22.47 -22.03
N SER A 602 8.99 -21.84 -22.40
CA SER A 602 9.00 -20.72 -23.37
C SER A 602 9.78 -19.49 -22.87
N LEU A 603 9.99 -19.38 -21.55
CA LEU A 603 10.85 -18.39 -20.89
C LEU A 603 12.26 -18.94 -20.56
N GLY A 604 12.55 -20.20 -20.91
CA GLY A 604 13.83 -20.87 -20.65
C GLY A 604 14.09 -21.28 -19.20
N ILE A 605 13.06 -21.36 -18.36
CA ILE A 605 13.17 -21.60 -16.92
C ILE A 605 12.98 -23.10 -16.63
N GLY A 606 14.09 -23.83 -16.51
CA GLY A 606 14.08 -25.23 -16.07
C GLY A 606 13.72 -25.39 -14.59
N THR A 607 13.18 -26.55 -14.22
CA THR A 607 12.68 -26.86 -12.86
C THR A 607 13.76 -27.17 -11.81
N THR A 608 15.04 -27.00 -12.14
CA THR A 608 16.14 -27.21 -11.19
C THR A 608 16.19 -26.11 -10.12
N THR A 609 16.62 -26.47 -8.91
CA THR A 609 16.84 -25.52 -7.81
C THR A 609 17.84 -24.45 -8.23
N HIS A 610 17.34 -23.24 -8.47
CA HIS A 610 18.08 -22.17 -9.16
C HIS A 610 18.95 -21.39 -8.15
N PRO A 611 20.29 -21.47 -8.21
CA PRO A 611 21.15 -20.85 -7.18
C PRO A 611 21.23 -19.31 -7.28
N GLY A 612 20.59 -18.70 -8.28
CA GLY A 612 20.54 -17.24 -8.46
C GLY A 612 19.79 -16.47 -7.36
N LEU A 613 19.15 -17.16 -6.42
CA LEU A 613 18.55 -16.57 -5.22
C LEU A 613 19.14 -17.10 -3.89
N ASP A 614 20.31 -17.74 -3.90
CA ASP A 614 21.07 -18.08 -2.67
C ASP A 614 21.70 -16.83 -2.02
N MET A 615 20.84 -15.86 -1.70
CA MET A 615 21.13 -14.88 -0.68
C MET A 615 21.09 -15.62 0.66
N HIS A 616 22.27 -15.90 1.24
CA HIS A 616 22.38 -16.29 2.64
C HIS A 616 21.56 -15.33 3.51
N MET A 617 20.38 -15.78 3.92
CA MET A 617 19.50 -14.98 4.76
C MET A 617 20.22 -14.80 6.09
N ALA A 618 20.54 -13.55 6.44
CA ALA A 618 21.19 -13.25 7.71
C ALA A 618 20.38 -13.90 8.85
N PRO A 619 21.02 -14.66 9.76
CA PRO A 619 20.31 -15.40 10.79
C PRO A 619 19.42 -14.45 11.60
N ARG A 620 18.12 -14.74 11.62
CA ARG A 620 17.12 -13.89 12.28
C ARG A 620 17.34 -13.93 13.80
N SER A 621 17.56 -12.77 14.40
CA SER A 621 17.48 -12.61 15.86
C SER A 621 16.01 -12.63 16.28
N SER A 622 15.55 -13.76 16.81
CA SER A 622 14.18 -13.90 17.31
C SER A 622 13.90 -12.93 18.46
N GLY A 623 12.69 -12.35 18.49
CA GLY A 623 12.15 -11.64 19.66
C GLY A 623 11.97 -10.11 19.56
N VAL A 624 12.56 -9.42 18.57
CA VAL A 624 12.40 -7.95 18.45
C VAL A 624 11.55 -7.56 17.22
N TRP A 625 10.23 -7.60 17.42
CA TRP A 625 9.21 -7.23 16.42
C TRP A 625 9.19 -5.75 16.05
N LEU A 626 9.66 -4.86 16.94
CA LEU A 626 9.75 -3.41 16.71
C LEU A 626 11.21 -2.96 16.60
N ARG A 627 11.63 -2.57 15.41
CA ARG A 627 13.00 -2.12 15.11
C ARG A 627 13.00 -0.61 14.93
N ARG A 628 13.97 0.10 15.52
CA ARG A 628 14.03 1.57 15.40
C ARG A 628 14.30 1.96 13.95
N ILE A 629 13.54 2.93 13.43
CA ILE A 629 13.87 3.58 12.16
C ILE A 629 14.73 4.81 12.48
N LYS A 630 15.95 4.84 11.93
CA LYS A 630 16.84 6.01 11.98
C LYS A 630 16.67 6.80 10.69
N LEU A 631 15.93 7.90 10.76
CA LEU A 631 15.79 8.87 9.69
C LEU A 631 17.00 9.83 9.64
N ARG A 632 17.03 10.69 8.62
CA ARG A 632 17.90 11.88 8.60
C ARG A 632 17.37 12.92 9.59
N ASP A 633 18.26 13.66 10.22
CA ASP A 633 17.90 14.60 11.30
C ASP A 633 16.94 15.69 10.82
N GLU A 634 17.06 16.16 9.57
CA GLU A 634 16.11 17.07 8.92
C GLU A 634 14.68 16.50 8.93
N ILE A 635 14.48 15.27 8.44
CA ILE A 635 13.16 14.63 8.43
C ILE A 635 12.67 14.37 9.86
N GLN A 636 13.55 13.94 10.77
CA GLN A 636 13.15 13.73 12.17
C GLN A 636 12.71 15.03 12.84
N HIS A 637 13.37 16.15 12.55
CA HIS A 637 12.96 17.49 13.01
C HIS A 637 11.61 17.89 12.41
N GLN A 638 11.41 17.72 11.10
CA GLN A 638 10.14 18.00 10.43
C GLN A 638 8.97 17.19 11.05
N LEU A 639 9.17 15.89 11.29
CA LEU A 639 8.16 15.03 11.94
C LEU A 639 7.89 15.44 13.40
N ALA A 640 8.91 15.94 14.11
CA ALA A 640 8.77 16.46 15.48
C ALA A 640 8.05 17.82 15.56
N MET A 641 7.85 18.52 14.44
CA MET A 641 7.04 19.74 14.36
C MET A 641 5.55 19.48 14.15
N GLY A 642 5.15 18.25 13.81
CA GLY A 642 3.74 17.86 13.65
C GLY A 642 3.43 17.26 12.28
N VAL A 643 2.94 16.03 12.22
CA VAL A 643 2.61 15.30 10.98
C VAL A 643 1.13 15.50 10.63
N THR A 644 0.84 16.17 9.52
CA THR A 644 -0.53 16.51 9.10
C THR A 644 -1.22 15.33 8.43
N ALA A 645 -0.49 14.65 7.55
CA ALA A 645 -0.94 13.49 6.81
C ALA A 645 0.24 12.54 6.58
N SER A 646 -0.03 11.23 6.51
CA SER A 646 0.99 10.24 6.15
C SER A 646 0.38 8.95 5.64
N CYS A 647 1.09 8.27 4.75
CA CYS A 647 0.70 6.97 4.19
C CYS A 647 1.93 6.09 3.94
N PHE A 648 1.71 4.79 3.77
CA PHE A 648 2.77 3.79 3.58
C PHE A 648 2.33 2.78 2.52
N ASP A 649 3.15 2.60 1.50
CA ASP A 649 3.06 1.45 0.60
C ASP A 649 4.10 0.42 1.02
N GLU A 650 3.62 -0.66 1.64
CA GLU A 650 4.45 -1.80 2.02
C GLU A 650 5.10 -2.45 0.80
N SER A 651 4.43 -2.47 -0.35
CA SER A 651 4.82 -3.30 -1.49
C SER A 651 6.14 -2.85 -2.14
N ILE A 652 6.41 -1.54 -2.13
CA ILE A 652 7.68 -0.93 -2.58
C ILE A 652 8.54 -0.36 -1.44
N GLY A 653 8.05 -0.39 -0.21
CA GLY A 653 8.77 0.17 0.94
C GLY A 653 8.84 1.68 0.99
N ARG A 654 7.74 2.37 0.65
CA ARG A 654 7.70 3.82 0.56
C ARG A 654 6.72 4.41 1.57
N ALA A 655 7.24 5.23 2.49
CA ALA A 655 6.41 6.06 3.35
C ALA A 655 6.39 7.48 2.82
N VAL A 656 5.27 8.17 2.97
CA VAL A 656 5.13 9.60 2.63
C VAL A 656 4.55 10.33 3.83
N PHE A 657 5.11 11.49 4.14
CA PHE A 657 4.72 12.34 5.26
C PHE A 657 4.55 13.78 4.79
N ALA A 658 3.54 14.49 5.29
CA ALA A 658 3.46 15.94 5.23
C ALA A 658 3.42 16.49 6.67
N THR A 659 3.97 17.69 6.88
CA THR A 659 4.15 18.27 8.21
C THR A 659 3.55 19.68 8.28
N GLN A 660 3.41 20.21 9.49
CA GLN A 660 3.01 21.62 9.67
C GLN A 660 4.14 22.60 9.37
N ALA A 661 5.40 22.14 9.42
CA ALA A 661 6.57 23.01 9.33
C ALA A 661 6.96 23.41 7.90
N ASP A 662 6.51 22.69 6.87
CA ASP A 662 6.68 23.11 5.48
C ASP A 662 5.45 22.85 4.59
N LYS A 663 5.52 23.31 3.34
CA LYS A 663 4.52 23.05 2.29
C LYS A 663 5.09 22.03 1.31
N ARG A 664 5.51 20.89 1.84
CA ARG A 664 6.07 19.77 1.10
C ARG A 664 5.47 18.47 1.62
N PHE A 665 5.58 17.42 0.81
CA PHE A 665 5.60 16.07 1.33
C PHE A 665 7.00 15.48 1.17
N HIS A 666 7.36 14.62 2.12
CA HIS A 666 8.63 13.94 2.24
C HIS A 666 8.39 12.45 1.98
N VAL A 667 8.91 11.97 0.86
CA VAL A 667 8.97 10.55 0.51
C VAL A 667 10.21 9.95 1.16
N VAL A 668 10.00 8.94 2.00
CA VAL A 668 11.02 8.17 2.70
C VAL A 668 11.03 6.77 2.10
N ASP A 669 12.09 6.44 1.38
CA ASP A 669 12.21 5.18 0.65
C ASP A 669 13.13 4.21 1.39
N PHE A 670 12.58 3.05 1.76
CA PHE A 670 13.29 1.96 2.42
C PHE A 670 13.84 0.94 1.43
N SER A 671 13.73 1.20 0.13
CA SER A 671 14.26 0.38 -0.96
C SER A 671 15.31 1.13 -1.79
N PHE A 672 16.27 0.40 -2.34
CA PHE A 672 17.23 0.94 -3.31
C PHE A 672 16.57 1.06 -4.68
N ILE A 673 16.60 2.28 -5.22
CA ILE A 673 16.27 2.59 -6.61
C ILE A 673 17.59 2.88 -7.32
N ARG A 674 17.81 2.24 -8.48
CA ARG A 674 18.93 2.60 -9.35
C ARG A 674 18.60 3.95 -10.01
N ALA A 675 19.46 4.95 -9.87
CA ALA A 675 19.36 6.15 -10.70
C ALA A 675 19.63 5.78 -12.16
N GLY A 676 18.78 6.26 -13.08
CA GLY A 676 19.00 6.11 -14.51
C GLY A 676 20.31 6.75 -14.95
N ASP A 677 20.97 6.15 -15.93
CA ASP A 677 22.20 6.68 -16.53
C ASP A 677 22.12 6.84 -18.05
N LYS A 678 23.15 7.48 -18.63
CA LYS A 678 23.22 7.78 -20.07
C LYS A 678 23.29 6.55 -21.00
N ASP A 679 23.43 5.34 -20.46
CA ASP A 679 23.27 4.13 -21.26
C ASP A 679 21.82 3.64 -21.21
N ASP A 680 21.12 3.81 -20.08
CA ASP A 680 19.67 3.55 -20.00
C ASP A 680 18.92 4.47 -20.98
N GLU A 681 19.19 5.78 -20.97
CA GLU A 681 18.62 6.74 -21.94
C GLU A 681 18.78 6.29 -23.41
N LYS A 682 19.93 5.67 -23.74
CA LYS A 682 20.20 5.17 -25.10
C LYS A 682 19.52 3.84 -25.40
N MET A 683 19.44 2.93 -24.43
CA MET A 683 18.72 1.67 -24.60
C MET A 683 17.24 1.94 -24.74
N ASP A 684 16.67 2.80 -23.90
CA ASP A 684 15.30 3.29 -24.01
C ASP A 684 15.02 3.89 -25.40
N THR A 685 15.90 4.77 -25.89
CA THR A 685 15.74 5.35 -27.24
C THR A 685 15.76 4.27 -28.34
N MET A 686 16.61 3.25 -28.20
CA MET A 686 16.69 2.13 -29.15
C MET A 686 15.47 1.19 -29.06
N ASP A 687 14.96 0.93 -27.86
CA ASP A 687 13.76 0.12 -27.64
C ASP A 687 12.52 0.88 -28.16
N ASP A 688 12.43 2.20 -27.96
CA ASP A 688 11.40 3.09 -28.53
C ASP A 688 11.45 3.08 -30.08
N GLU A 689 12.65 3.14 -30.69
CA GLU A 689 12.83 3.00 -32.14
C GLU A 689 12.35 1.62 -32.64
N LEU A 690 12.69 0.52 -31.95
CA LEU A 690 12.26 -0.83 -32.31
C LEU A 690 10.74 -1.01 -32.19
N LEU A 691 10.12 -0.48 -31.13
CA LEU A 691 8.67 -0.54 -30.93
C LEU A 691 7.91 0.24 -32.01
N ARG A 692 8.41 1.41 -32.43
CA ARG A 692 7.86 2.17 -33.57
C ARG A 692 7.98 1.38 -34.88
N ASP A 693 9.11 0.73 -35.10
CA ASP A 693 9.37 -0.13 -36.26
C ASP A 693 8.41 -1.34 -36.31
N GLU A 694 8.06 -1.93 -35.16
CA GLU A 694 7.08 -3.01 -35.06
C GLU A 694 5.64 -2.51 -35.29
N GLN A 695 5.26 -1.38 -34.68
CA GLN A 695 3.93 -0.76 -34.88
C GLN A 695 3.69 -0.37 -36.35
N ASN A 696 4.70 0.22 -37.01
CA ASN A 696 4.62 0.57 -38.42
C ASN A 696 4.43 -0.67 -39.31
N ARG A 697 5.03 -1.81 -38.96
CA ARG A 697 4.82 -3.08 -39.68
C ARG A 697 3.42 -3.65 -39.43
N SER A 698 2.93 -3.68 -38.18
CA SER A 698 1.57 -4.18 -37.91
C SER A 698 0.48 -3.36 -38.60
N ASN A 699 0.71 -2.06 -38.78
CA ASN A 699 -0.18 -1.18 -39.53
C ASN A 699 -0.13 -1.46 -41.05
N HIS A 700 1.04 -1.77 -41.61
CA HIS A 700 1.15 -2.17 -43.02
C HIS A 700 0.49 -3.53 -43.30
N ASP A 701 0.69 -4.52 -42.44
CA ASP A 701 0.09 -5.85 -42.60
C ASP A 701 -1.44 -5.79 -42.51
N THR A 702 -2.01 -4.92 -41.66
CA THR A 702 -3.47 -4.72 -41.60
C THR A 702 -4.03 -3.99 -42.83
N THR A 703 -3.29 -3.05 -43.43
CA THR A 703 -3.71 -2.38 -44.68
C THR A 703 -3.70 -3.27 -45.93
N HIS A 704 -3.11 -4.46 -45.88
CA HIS A 704 -3.13 -5.43 -46.99
C HIS A 704 -4.25 -6.48 -46.90
N PHE A 705 -5.06 -6.44 -45.85
CA PHE A 705 -6.21 -7.34 -45.64
C PHE A 705 -7.58 -6.63 -45.72
N CYS A 706 -7.61 -5.39 -46.20
CA CYS A 706 -8.80 -4.64 -46.62
C CYS A 706 -8.72 -4.32 -48.12
#